data_AF-A0A2Z6M6D9-F1
#
_entry.id   AF-A0A2Z6M6D9-F1
#
_cell.length_a   1.000
_cell.length_b   1.000
_cell.length_c   1.000
_cell.angle_alpha   90.00
_cell.angle_beta   90.00
_cell.angle_gamma   90.00
#
_symmetry.space_group_name_H-M   'P 1'
#
loop_
_entity.id
_entity.type
_entity.pdbx_description
1 polymer ?
#
loop_
_entity_poly.entity_id
_entity_poly.type
_entity_poly.pdbx_seq_one_letter_code
_entity_poly.pdbx_strand_id
1 'polypeptide(L)'
;IMAERISSGSWSNASNILMNHDFSDGLNYWYLNCCNGHVISTGAGDQGGISMGSDQNYAVITKRNECWQGLEQDVTDRISIGSTYRVSAFVGVSGPSQESAEVKATLKLEYDDSATQYLFIGRTSVIKGSWEKLEGTFSLSTIPNRAKVTSTEGCISTEDENIIINPQFEDGLNNWSGRACKIALNGSMADGKIVPKSGAVFACAAERTQAWNGIQQEITGRVKRKLAYELTALVRIYGNNVTSADIRATLWVQTPDLREQYIGIANVQATETDWVTLQGKFLLNGSSSKVVLYLEGPPPGTNILVNTLVVKHAAKAIPSTPLDIKNAAFGVNIIANSNLSDDTKGWFPLGNCTLTVKTGSPHIIPPMARDSLGPHELLSGRYILVTNRTQTWNGPAQVITEKLKLFLTYQVSAWVRIGSGSNGPQNVNVAIGADNQWINGGQTEISDDRWHEIGGSFRIEKQPSKVMVYIQGPASGVDLMVSGLQIFAVDRRARFRYLKMQTDKIRKRDVVLKFSGLDSNSYLNTTVQVRQTQNDFPIGTCISRSNIDNEDFVNFLVKHFNWAVFGNELKWYWTEPQQGNLNYKDADDLGFYGTYNVEVVTPSKKIAKTFVLDKGDSPMVALSQSGITMTKMRLSIIKNMCSHPLILHSTNQDK
;
A
#
# COMPACT_ATOMS: atom_id res chain seq x y z
N ILE A 1 -0.89 3.49 43.58
CA ILE A 1 -1.94 3.10 42.60
C ILE A 1 -2.86 2.10 43.29
N MET A 2 -4.16 2.06 43.03
CA MET A 2 -5.08 1.06 43.58
C MET A 2 -5.99 0.54 42.47
N ALA A 3 -6.33 -0.75 42.52
CA ALA A 3 -7.37 -1.34 41.69
C ALA A 3 -8.24 -2.25 42.55
N GLU A 4 -9.54 -1.98 42.65
CA GLU A 4 -10.44 -2.61 43.64
C GLU A 4 -11.71 -3.12 42.96
N ARG A 5 -12.21 -4.28 43.37
CA ARG A 5 -13.50 -4.81 42.91
C ARG A 5 -14.65 -4.05 43.60
N ILE A 6 -15.65 -3.61 42.83
CA ILE A 6 -16.84 -2.96 43.38
C ILE A 6 -17.84 -4.04 43.84
N SER A 7 -18.05 -4.20 45.15
CA SER A 7 -19.08 -5.08 45.73
C SER A 7 -20.36 -4.28 46.05
N SER A 8 -21.53 -4.91 45.90
CA SER A 8 -22.85 -4.30 46.13
C SER A 8 -23.23 -4.16 47.63
N GLY A 9 -22.27 -4.12 48.55
CA GLY A 9 -22.54 -3.98 49.98
C GLY A 9 -21.30 -3.67 50.82
N SER A 10 -21.32 -2.50 51.47
CA SER A 10 -20.36 -1.94 52.45
C SER A 10 -18.87 -1.86 52.04
N TRP A 11 -18.29 -0.66 52.19
CA TRP A 11 -16.97 -0.25 51.70
C TRP A 11 -15.77 -0.80 52.53
N SER A 12 -15.93 -1.87 53.29
CA SER A 12 -14.91 -2.30 54.26
C SER A 12 -14.05 -3.50 53.86
N ASN A 13 -14.26 -4.15 52.71
CA ASN A 13 -13.50 -5.33 52.29
C ASN A 13 -13.18 -5.39 50.78
N ALA A 14 -12.80 -4.28 50.16
CA ALA A 14 -12.26 -4.31 48.81
C ALA A 14 -10.74 -4.60 48.85
N SER A 15 -10.32 -5.80 48.48
CA SER A 15 -8.90 -6.15 48.35
C SER A 15 -8.31 -5.52 47.09
N ASN A 16 -7.23 -4.73 47.23
CA ASN A 16 -6.50 -4.19 46.09
C ASN A 16 -5.90 -5.34 45.26
N ILE A 17 -6.18 -5.35 43.96
CA ILE A 17 -5.68 -6.39 43.04
C ILE A 17 -4.27 -6.10 42.55
N LEU A 18 -3.66 -4.96 42.90
CA LEU A 18 -2.26 -4.63 42.58
C LEU A 18 -1.34 -4.99 43.76
N MET A 19 -0.22 -5.65 43.46
CA MET A 19 0.87 -5.89 44.43
C MET A 19 1.82 -4.69 44.46
N ASN A 20 2.46 -4.47 45.61
CA ASN A 20 3.46 -3.42 45.83
C ASN A 20 3.01 -2.06 45.27
N HIS A 21 1.77 -1.70 45.63
CA HIS A 21 1.04 -0.61 45.00
C HIS A 21 1.40 0.78 45.58
N ASP A 22 2.11 0.75 46.71
CA ASP A 22 2.70 1.87 47.45
C ASP A 22 4.20 2.02 47.20
N PHE A 23 4.81 1.15 46.37
CA PHE A 23 6.23 1.14 46.05
C PHE A 23 7.16 0.99 47.28
N SER A 24 6.68 0.35 48.35
CA SER A 24 7.48 0.05 49.55
C SER A 24 8.64 -0.92 49.24
N ASP A 25 8.46 -1.80 48.26
CA ASP A 25 9.46 -2.79 47.80
C ASP A 25 10.04 -2.42 46.43
N GLY A 26 10.28 -1.12 46.20
CA GLY A 26 10.79 -0.62 44.92
C GLY A 26 9.82 -0.88 43.76
N LEU A 27 10.34 -1.32 42.60
CA LEU A 27 9.54 -1.68 41.42
C LEU A 27 9.17 -3.17 41.36
N ASN A 28 9.31 -3.94 42.46
CA ASN A 28 8.89 -5.34 42.46
C ASN A 28 7.41 -5.46 42.05
N TYR A 29 7.09 -6.47 41.23
CA TYR A 29 5.79 -6.69 40.57
C TYR A 29 5.40 -5.69 39.47
N TRP A 30 6.18 -4.65 39.22
CA TRP A 30 5.95 -3.68 38.14
C TRP A 30 6.92 -3.89 36.98
N TYR A 31 6.43 -3.72 35.76
CA TYR A 31 7.20 -3.85 34.53
C TYR A 31 7.33 -2.48 33.85
N LEU A 32 8.56 -2.12 33.48
CA LEU A 32 8.84 -0.94 32.66
C LEU A 32 8.67 -1.31 31.19
N ASN A 33 7.65 -0.77 30.54
CA ASN A 33 7.39 -1.03 29.12
C ASN A 33 8.22 -0.09 28.24
N CYS A 34 9.38 -0.58 27.79
CA CYS A 34 10.33 0.14 26.93
C CYS A 34 10.71 1.55 27.43
N CYS A 35 10.76 1.75 28.74
CA CYS A 35 11.16 2.98 29.42
C CYS A 35 12.12 2.68 30.58
N ASN A 36 12.63 3.75 31.21
CA ASN A 36 13.41 3.64 32.44
C ASN A 36 12.54 4.05 33.63
N GLY A 37 12.79 3.47 34.81
CA GLY A 37 12.12 3.90 36.03
C GLY A 37 12.88 3.53 37.28
N HIS A 38 12.62 4.28 38.35
CA HIS A 38 13.16 4.06 39.69
C HIS A 38 12.14 4.56 40.73
N VAL A 39 12.30 4.15 41.98
CA VAL A 39 11.46 4.61 43.09
C VAL A 39 12.21 5.66 43.91
N ILE A 40 11.51 6.71 44.31
CA ILE A 40 11.98 7.68 45.29
C ILE A 40 11.25 7.37 46.60
N SER A 41 12.02 7.11 47.66
CA SER A 41 11.51 6.86 49.01
C SER A 41 11.70 8.07 49.91
N THR A 42 10.67 8.39 50.70
CA THR A 42 10.72 9.45 51.70
C THR A 42 11.62 9.03 52.87
N GLY A 43 12.90 9.40 52.78
CA GLY A 43 13.92 9.09 53.81
C GLY A 43 15.37 9.06 53.31
N ALA A 44 15.61 9.06 51.99
CA ALA A 44 16.95 9.20 51.43
C ALA A 44 17.25 10.67 51.13
N GLY A 45 18.27 11.22 51.80
CA GLY A 45 18.70 12.61 51.65
C GLY A 45 18.96 13.02 50.20
N ASP A 46 18.70 14.31 49.94
CA ASP A 46 18.79 15.01 48.66
C ASP A 46 19.91 14.52 47.73
N GLN A 47 19.50 13.95 46.60
CA GLN A 47 20.19 14.15 45.33
C GLN A 47 19.15 14.43 44.23
N GLY A 48 18.87 15.72 43.99
CA GLY A 48 18.25 16.18 42.75
C GLY A 48 16.78 16.60 42.82
N GLY A 49 16.49 17.69 43.54
CA GLY A 49 15.71 18.81 42.99
C GLY A 49 14.21 18.64 42.68
N ILE A 50 13.51 17.63 43.20
CA ILE A 50 12.04 17.58 43.12
C ILE A 50 11.45 17.17 44.48
N SER A 51 11.29 18.15 45.37
CA SER A 51 10.45 18.03 46.56
C SER A 51 8.99 18.28 46.17
N MET A 52 8.29 17.23 45.71
CA MET A 52 6.83 17.22 45.70
C MET A 52 6.36 16.54 46.99
N GLY A 53 5.73 17.30 47.89
CA GLY A 53 5.43 16.89 49.28
C GLY A 53 4.39 15.79 49.42
N SER A 54 4.74 14.55 49.08
CA SER A 54 4.03 13.35 49.51
C SER A 54 4.90 12.58 50.49
N ASP A 55 4.38 12.24 51.66
CA ASP A 55 5.05 11.39 52.67
C ASP A 55 5.19 9.91 52.23
N GLN A 56 4.98 9.60 50.96
CA GLN A 56 4.87 8.24 50.40
C GLN A 56 5.91 7.99 49.30
N ASN A 57 6.31 6.73 49.12
CA ASN A 57 7.17 6.32 48.02
C ASN A 57 6.43 6.51 46.68
N TYR A 58 7.15 6.93 45.64
CA TYR A 58 6.58 7.04 44.29
C TYR A 58 7.55 6.56 43.21
N ALA A 59 7.00 6.02 42.13
CA ALA A 59 7.77 5.59 40.96
C ALA A 59 7.93 6.74 39.96
N VAL A 60 9.17 7.02 39.57
CA VAL A 60 9.53 7.99 38.53
C VAL A 60 9.84 7.24 37.24
N ILE A 61 9.11 7.58 36.17
CA ILE A 61 9.28 6.98 34.84
C ILE A 61 9.92 7.99 33.90
N THR A 62 11.02 7.62 33.26
CA THR A 62 11.86 8.50 32.43
C THR A 62 12.21 7.84 31.09
N LYS A 63 12.84 8.62 30.19
CA LYS A 63 13.24 8.19 28.84
C LYS A 63 12.08 7.58 28.03
N ARG A 64 10.91 8.17 28.18
CA ARG A 64 9.75 7.83 27.36
C ARG A 64 9.86 8.58 26.04
N ASN A 65 10.12 7.83 24.97
CA ASN A 65 10.19 8.33 23.60
C ASN A 65 8.87 8.09 22.84
N GLU A 66 8.03 7.18 23.34
CA GLU A 66 6.74 6.83 22.78
C GLU A 66 5.68 6.83 23.88
N CYS A 67 4.48 7.27 23.56
CA CYS A 67 3.41 7.42 24.53
C CYS A 67 2.80 6.14 25.10
N TRP A 68 2.99 5.00 24.47
CA TRP A 68 2.55 3.71 25.03
C TRP A 68 3.54 3.18 26.07
N GLN A 69 4.73 3.77 26.17
CA GLN A 69 5.71 3.39 27.18
C GLN A 69 5.22 3.85 28.55
N GLY A 70 5.52 3.09 29.59
CA GLY A 70 5.04 3.39 30.94
C GLY A 70 5.24 2.24 31.91
N LEU A 71 4.53 2.32 33.03
CA LEU A 71 4.59 1.32 34.10
C LEU A 71 3.40 0.37 33.99
N GLU A 72 3.65 -0.95 34.03
CA GLU A 72 2.64 -2.00 33.85
C GLU A 72 2.64 -3.02 35.00
N GLN A 73 1.47 -3.58 35.35
CA GLN A 73 1.37 -4.77 36.21
C GLN A 73 0.38 -5.79 35.65
N ASP A 74 0.77 -7.07 35.68
CA ASP A 74 -0.07 -8.19 35.25
C ASP A 74 -1.12 -8.53 36.33
N VAL A 75 -2.40 -8.50 35.94
CA VAL A 75 -3.55 -8.73 36.83
C VAL A 75 -4.42 -9.90 36.38
N THR A 76 -3.94 -10.72 35.45
CA THR A 76 -4.70 -11.80 34.80
C THR A 76 -5.42 -12.71 35.79
N ASP A 77 -4.70 -13.23 36.80
CA ASP A 77 -5.26 -14.16 37.78
C ASP A 77 -6.10 -13.48 38.88
N ARG A 78 -6.29 -12.16 38.80
CA ARG A 78 -6.91 -11.33 39.84
C ARG A 78 -8.17 -10.60 39.35
N ILE A 79 -8.56 -10.85 38.10
CA ILE A 79 -9.78 -10.29 37.50
C ILE A 79 -10.80 -11.40 37.18
N SER A 80 -12.08 -11.06 37.21
CA SER A 80 -13.19 -11.99 36.94
C SER A 80 -14.20 -11.38 35.98
N ILE A 81 -14.72 -12.17 35.04
CA ILE A 81 -15.78 -11.74 34.11
C ILE A 81 -16.99 -11.22 34.88
N GLY A 82 -17.61 -10.16 34.36
CA GLY A 82 -18.85 -9.61 34.92
C GLY A 82 -18.64 -8.83 36.23
N SER A 83 -17.40 -8.72 36.71
CA SER A 83 -17.06 -7.86 37.84
C SER A 83 -16.55 -6.51 37.35
N THR A 84 -16.96 -5.44 38.02
CA THR A 84 -16.47 -4.08 37.76
C THR A 84 -15.34 -3.76 38.74
N TYR A 85 -14.23 -3.28 38.21
CA TYR A 85 -13.05 -2.86 38.95
C TYR A 85 -12.90 -1.35 38.85
N ARG A 86 -12.52 -0.69 39.95
CA ARG A 86 -12.17 0.72 40.01
C ARG A 86 -10.66 0.85 40.12
N VAL A 87 -10.05 1.61 39.22
CA VAL A 87 -8.62 1.96 39.30
C VAL A 87 -8.50 3.41 39.74
N SER A 88 -7.62 3.67 40.71
CA SER A 88 -7.28 5.01 41.16
C SER A 88 -5.77 5.18 41.35
N ALA A 89 -5.23 6.34 40.99
CA ALA A 89 -3.82 6.66 41.16
C ALA A 89 -3.67 8.17 41.39
N PHE A 90 -2.64 8.57 42.13
CA PHE A 90 -2.13 9.94 42.04
C PHE A 90 -0.99 9.93 41.03
N VAL A 91 -1.02 10.88 40.10
CA VAL A 91 -0.05 11.00 39.01
C VAL A 91 0.48 12.43 38.90
N GLY A 92 1.79 12.55 38.68
CA GLY A 92 2.51 13.82 38.53
C GLY A 92 3.30 13.82 37.23
N VAL A 93 3.53 14.99 36.63
CA VAL A 93 4.36 15.13 35.42
C VAL A 93 5.50 16.13 35.63
N SER A 94 6.67 15.82 35.04
CA SER A 94 7.87 16.67 35.12
C SER A 94 8.64 16.62 33.78
N GLY A 95 9.20 17.74 33.32
CA GLY A 95 9.91 17.82 32.05
C GLY A 95 10.14 19.26 31.52
N PRO A 96 10.93 19.42 30.45
CA PRO A 96 11.41 20.74 29.99
C PRO A 96 10.43 21.57 29.13
N SER A 97 9.30 21.04 28.64
CA SER A 97 8.55 21.69 27.55
C SER A 97 7.01 21.69 27.60
N GLN A 98 6.37 21.18 28.66
CA GLN A 98 4.90 21.20 28.79
C GLN A 98 4.46 21.74 30.15
N GLU A 99 3.51 22.69 30.15
CA GLU A 99 2.87 23.24 31.36
C GLU A 99 1.81 22.29 31.94
N SER A 100 1.19 21.46 31.10
CA SER A 100 0.30 20.37 31.50
C SER A 100 0.42 19.17 30.54
N ALA A 101 0.14 17.97 31.04
CA ALA A 101 0.13 16.75 30.25
C ALA A 101 -1.00 15.81 30.71
N GLU A 102 -1.65 15.13 29.76
CA GLU A 102 -2.65 14.12 30.08
C GLU A 102 -1.98 12.80 30.49
N VAL A 103 -2.39 12.23 31.62
CA VAL A 103 -1.97 10.90 32.07
C VAL A 103 -3.17 9.95 32.01
N LYS A 104 -2.97 8.78 31.39
CA LYS A 104 -4.03 7.79 31.17
C LYS A 104 -3.71 6.44 31.82
N ALA A 105 -4.76 5.77 32.30
CA ALA A 105 -4.74 4.37 32.71
C ALA A 105 -5.43 3.51 31.63
N THR A 106 -4.80 2.42 31.24
CA THR A 106 -5.29 1.51 30.19
C THR A 106 -5.11 0.06 30.63
N LEU A 107 -6.00 -0.82 30.19
CA LEU A 107 -5.90 -2.26 30.39
C LEU A 107 -5.52 -2.91 29.05
N LYS A 108 -4.32 -3.49 28.95
CA LYS A 108 -3.85 -4.26 27.81
C LYS A 108 -4.38 -5.70 27.93
N LEU A 109 -5.10 -6.17 26.91
CA LEU A 109 -5.75 -7.48 26.86
C LEU A 109 -5.18 -8.30 25.69
N GLU A 110 -4.78 -9.54 25.97
CA GLU A 110 -4.26 -10.48 24.96
C GLU A 110 -5.16 -11.73 24.95
N TYR A 111 -5.65 -12.13 23.76
CA TYR A 111 -6.50 -13.31 23.53
C TYR A 111 -5.84 -14.22 22.48
N ASP A 112 -6.16 -15.52 22.48
CA ASP A 112 -5.64 -16.46 21.47
C ASP A 112 -6.01 -16.02 20.04
N ASP A 113 -5.04 -16.12 19.14
CA ASP A 113 -5.15 -15.82 17.71
C ASP A 113 -5.74 -14.43 17.36
N SER A 114 -5.69 -13.49 18.31
CA SER A 114 -6.24 -12.13 18.16
C SER A 114 -5.19 -11.05 18.42
N ALA A 115 -5.38 -9.88 17.81
CA ALA A 115 -4.54 -8.72 18.11
C ALA A 115 -4.75 -8.27 19.56
N THR A 116 -3.66 -7.79 20.21
CA THR A 116 -3.73 -7.15 21.52
C THR A 116 -4.76 -6.02 21.51
N GLN A 117 -5.70 -6.05 22.45
CA GLN A 117 -6.69 -5.00 22.66
C GLN A 117 -6.26 -4.08 23.82
N TYR A 118 -6.72 -2.83 23.79
CA TYR A 118 -6.44 -1.84 24.83
C TYR A 118 -7.76 -1.24 25.28
N LEU A 119 -8.14 -1.47 26.54
CA LEU A 119 -9.35 -0.92 27.14
C LEU A 119 -8.99 0.32 27.96
N PHE A 120 -9.59 1.45 27.62
CA PHE A 120 -9.43 2.69 28.39
C PHE A 120 -10.07 2.55 29.78
N ILE A 121 -9.36 2.98 30.83
CA ILE A 121 -9.87 2.95 32.21
C ILE A 121 -10.24 4.37 32.65
N GLY A 122 -9.32 5.32 32.53
CA GLY A 122 -9.49 6.71 32.96
C GLY A 122 -8.37 7.62 32.48
N ARG A 123 -8.60 8.94 32.52
CA ARG A 123 -7.60 9.98 32.21
C ARG A 123 -7.72 11.16 33.16
N THR A 124 -6.63 11.87 33.37
CA THR A 124 -6.61 13.16 34.07
C THR A 124 -5.57 14.09 33.42
N SER A 125 -5.80 15.39 33.48
CA SER A 125 -4.85 16.41 33.02
C SER A 125 -4.01 16.87 34.20
N VAL A 126 -2.69 16.69 34.13
CA VAL A 126 -1.77 16.98 35.23
C VAL A 126 -0.98 18.24 34.89
N ILE A 127 -1.03 19.23 35.77
CA ILE A 127 -0.21 20.43 35.64
C ILE A 127 1.19 20.12 36.16
N LYS A 128 2.22 20.61 35.49
CA LYS A 128 3.61 20.41 35.90
C LYS A 128 3.80 20.88 37.35
N GLY A 129 4.28 19.98 38.21
CA GLY A 129 4.49 20.25 39.63
C GLY A 129 3.29 20.01 40.55
N SER A 130 2.12 19.60 40.02
CA SER A 130 0.99 19.12 40.81
C SER A 130 0.85 17.59 40.74
N TRP A 131 0.16 17.03 41.73
CA TRP A 131 -0.32 15.65 41.72
C TRP A 131 -1.81 15.67 41.50
N GLU A 132 -2.28 14.99 40.46
CA GLU A 132 -3.70 14.87 40.17
C GLU A 132 -4.18 13.44 40.36
N LYS A 133 -5.43 13.30 40.77
CA LYS A 133 -6.08 12.01 40.91
C LYS A 133 -6.55 11.51 39.54
N LEU A 134 -6.06 10.35 39.14
CA LEU A 134 -6.51 9.57 37.99
C LEU A 134 -7.45 8.47 38.47
N GLU A 135 -8.70 8.48 38.03
CA GLU A 135 -9.68 7.44 38.38
C GLU A 135 -10.43 6.94 37.16
N GLY A 136 -10.87 5.70 37.23
CA GLY A 136 -11.65 5.06 36.18
C GLY A 136 -12.17 3.70 36.59
N THR A 137 -13.05 3.13 35.79
CA THR A 137 -13.58 1.78 36.01
C THR A 137 -13.46 0.94 34.76
N PHE A 138 -13.36 -0.37 34.92
CA PHE A 138 -13.43 -1.30 33.81
C PHE A 138 -14.18 -2.57 34.23
N SER A 139 -14.79 -3.22 33.25
CA SER A 139 -15.37 -4.57 33.39
C SER A 139 -15.05 -5.36 32.12
N LEU A 140 -14.97 -6.68 32.26
CA LEU A 140 -14.70 -7.58 31.14
C LEU A 140 -15.88 -8.51 30.89
N SER A 141 -16.22 -8.69 29.63
CA SER A 141 -17.26 -9.61 29.15
C SER A 141 -16.71 -10.97 28.71
N THR A 142 -15.39 -11.09 28.52
CA THR A 142 -14.68 -12.32 28.11
C THR A 142 -13.39 -12.49 28.92
N ILE A 143 -12.89 -13.72 29.08
CA ILE A 143 -11.61 -14.00 29.75
C ILE A 143 -10.48 -13.74 28.73
N PRO A 144 -9.57 -12.77 28.99
CA PRO A 144 -8.32 -12.67 28.25
C PRO A 144 -7.32 -13.71 28.75
N ASN A 145 -6.40 -14.12 27.88
CA ASN A 145 -5.25 -14.96 28.28
C ASN A 145 -4.22 -14.17 29.09
N ARG A 146 -4.17 -12.85 28.89
CA ARG A 146 -3.36 -11.95 29.69
C ARG A 146 -3.98 -10.57 29.81
N ALA A 147 -3.98 -9.99 31.00
CA ALA A 147 -4.45 -8.65 31.27
C ALA A 147 -3.41 -7.85 32.07
N LYS A 148 -2.99 -6.69 31.55
CA LYS A 148 -2.05 -5.78 32.25
C LYS A 148 -2.65 -4.39 32.42
N VAL A 149 -2.59 -3.86 33.64
CA VAL A 149 -2.92 -2.45 33.90
C VAL A 149 -1.68 -1.60 33.64
N THR A 150 -1.82 -0.56 32.83
CA THR A 150 -0.73 0.32 32.40
C THR A 150 -1.03 1.79 32.70
N SER A 151 -0.04 2.52 33.19
CA SER A 151 -0.10 3.99 33.34
C SER A 151 0.90 4.62 32.39
N THR A 152 0.42 5.51 31.53
CA THR A 152 1.20 6.15 30.46
C THR A 152 0.82 7.64 30.36
N GLU A 153 1.80 8.50 30.08
CA GLU A 153 1.50 9.88 29.60
C GLU A 153 0.95 9.76 28.17
N GLY A 154 -0.22 10.34 27.94
CA GLY A 154 -1.00 10.12 26.74
C GLY A 154 -0.32 10.67 25.49
N CYS A 155 -0.12 9.82 24.48
CA CYS A 155 -0.50 10.24 23.13
C CYS A 155 -2.01 10.14 23.09
N ILE A 156 -2.58 11.19 22.48
CA ILE A 156 -3.93 11.25 21.95
C ILE A 156 -4.24 9.93 21.23
N SER A 157 -5.05 9.09 21.88
CA SER A 157 -5.65 7.88 21.30
C SER A 157 -7.14 8.02 21.48
N THR A 158 -7.75 8.71 20.52
CA THR A 158 -9.18 8.88 20.37
C THR A 158 -9.51 8.23 19.05
N GLU A 159 -10.13 7.05 19.13
CA GLU A 159 -10.52 6.26 17.95
C GLU A 159 -11.59 6.96 17.07
N ASP A 160 -11.87 8.24 17.29
CA ASP A 160 -12.88 9.01 16.59
C ASP A 160 -12.59 10.53 16.46
N GLU A 161 -11.41 11.02 16.85
CA GLU A 161 -11.14 12.45 16.73
C GLU A 161 -10.87 12.87 15.29
N ASN A 162 -11.69 13.81 14.85
CA ASN A 162 -11.42 14.63 13.70
C ASN A 162 -10.09 15.37 13.91
N ILE A 163 -9.12 15.12 13.04
CA ILE A 163 -7.83 15.82 13.10
C ILE A 163 -7.92 17.24 12.57
N ILE A 164 -9.06 17.71 12.05
CA ILE A 164 -9.27 19.08 11.58
C ILE A 164 -9.79 19.94 12.72
N ILE A 165 -9.16 21.10 12.93
CA ILE A 165 -9.58 22.09 13.91
C ILE A 165 -10.58 23.02 13.24
N ASN A 166 -11.63 23.40 13.98
CA ASN A 166 -12.71 24.27 13.52
C ASN A 166 -13.34 23.78 12.18
N PRO A 167 -13.86 22.54 12.14
CA PRO A 167 -14.32 21.90 10.91
C PRO A 167 -15.61 22.47 10.32
N GLN A 168 -16.38 23.25 11.10
CA GLN A 168 -17.65 23.88 10.71
C GLN A 168 -17.59 25.41 10.71
N PHE A 169 -16.40 25.99 10.94
CA PHE A 169 -16.16 27.43 10.95
C PHE A 169 -16.96 28.23 12.00
N GLU A 170 -17.41 27.56 13.08
CA GLU A 170 -18.17 28.20 14.18
C GLU A 170 -17.31 29.19 14.97
N ASP A 171 -16.00 28.94 15.03
CA ASP A 171 -14.99 29.85 15.60
C ASP A 171 -14.30 30.67 14.48
N GLY A 172 -15.10 31.15 13.53
CA GLY A 172 -14.62 31.92 12.38
C GLY A 172 -13.67 31.13 11.48
N LEU A 173 -12.60 31.80 11.01
CA LEU A 173 -11.56 31.20 10.15
C LEU A 173 -10.31 30.78 10.94
N ASN A 174 -10.41 30.62 12.26
CA ASN A 174 -9.26 30.21 13.09
C ASN A 174 -8.70 28.87 12.60
N ASN A 175 -7.36 28.81 12.45
CA ASN A 175 -6.59 27.68 11.89
C ASN A 175 -6.81 27.39 10.39
N TRP A 176 -7.55 28.25 9.69
CA TRP A 176 -7.70 28.19 8.24
C TRP A 176 -6.95 29.34 7.58
N SER A 177 -6.37 29.08 6.41
CA SER A 177 -5.72 30.11 5.60
C SER A 177 -6.02 29.89 4.12
N GLY A 178 -5.87 30.96 3.33
CA GLY A 178 -5.91 30.84 1.87
C GLY A 178 -4.53 30.46 1.33
N ARG A 179 -4.50 29.49 0.43
CA ARG A 179 -3.33 29.13 -0.38
C ARG A 179 -3.27 30.09 -1.57
N ALA A 180 -2.50 31.17 -1.41
CA ALA A 180 -2.35 32.24 -2.40
C ALA A 180 -3.70 32.84 -2.87
N CYS A 181 -4.70 32.88 -1.98
CA CYS A 181 -5.98 33.54 -2.21
C CYS A 181 -6.54 34.08 -0.89
N LYS A 182 -7.63 34.85 -0.95
CA LYS A 182 -8.33 35.28 0.27
C LYS A 182 -9.34 34.24 0.70
N ILE A 183 -9.58 34.17 2.00
CA ILE A 183 -10.68 33.38 2.57
C ILE A 183 -11.61 34.30 3.36
N ALA A 184 -12.90 34.08 3.25
CA ALA A 184 -13.94 34.83 3.94
C ALA A 184 -14.99 33.90 4.54
N LEU A 185 -15.53 34.28 5.69
CA LEU A 185 -16.64 33.58 6.34
C LEU A 185 -17.96 34.22 5.88
N ASN A 186 -18.94 33.41 5.51
CA ASN A 186 -20.24 33.90 5.05
C ASN A 186 -21.38 33.12 5.72
N GLY A 187 -22.40 33.85 6.18
CA GLY A 187 -23.69 33.26 6.57
C GLY A 187 -24.65 33.08 5.39
N SER A 188 -24.47 33.89 4.33
CA SER A 188 -25.16 33.74 3.05
C SER A 188 -24.39 34.45 1.94
N MET A 189 -24.57 34.03 0.68
CA MET A 189 -24.05 34.68 -0.52
C MET A 189 -25.12 34.73 -1.63
N ALA A 190 -24.87 35.56 -2.66
CA ALA A 190 -25.74 35.71 -3.83
C ALA A 190 -27.19 36.08 -3.47
N ASP A 191 -27.35 37.14 -2.68
CA ASP A 191 -28.65 37.67 -2.24
C ASP A 191 -29.56 36.61 -1.56
N GLY A 192 -28.98 35.75 -0.73
CA GLY A 192 -29.75 34.72 -0.01
C GLY A 192 -29.84 33.36 -0.72
N LYS A 193 -29.38 33.25 -1.98
CA LYS A 193 -29.49 32.00 -2.76
C LYS A 193 -28.52 30.90 -2.30
N ILE A 194 -27.42 31.29 -1.67
CA ILE A 194 -26.43 30.35 -1.14
C ILE A 194 -26.46 30.48 0.37
N VAL A 195 -26.83 29.38 1.03
CA VAL A 195 -26.85 29.23 2.49
C VAL A 195 -26.05 27.99 2.90
N PRO A 196 -25.51 27.95 4.13
CA PRO A 196 -24.87 26.76 4.68
C PRO A 196 -25.79 25.54 4.61
N LYS A 197 -25.24 24.36 4.32
CA LYS A 197 -25.99 23.09 4.37
C LYS A 197 -26.21 22.64 5.82
N SER A 198 -25.29 23.00 6.70
CA SER A 198 -25.25 22.71 8.13
C SER A 198 -24.61 23.89 8.88
N GLY A 199 -25.06 24.18 10.10
CA GLY A 199 -24.55 25.30 10.88
C GLY A 199 -24.99 26.68 10.36
N ALA A 200 -24.39 27.74 10.89
CA ALA A 200 -24.75 29.13 10.58
C ALA A 200 -23.90 29.78 9.48
N VAL A 201 -22.74 29.19 9.16
CA VAL A 201 -21.72 29.80 8.29
C VAL A 201 -21.01 28.78 7.40
N PHE A 202 -20.35 29.27 6.36
CA PHE A 202 -19.42 28.50 5.52
C PHE A 202 -18.22 29.37 5.12
N ALA A 203 -17.08 28.75 4.82
CA ALA A 203 -15.90 29.43 4.31
C ALA A 203 -15.92 29.53 2.78
N CYS A 204 -15.39 30.63 2.25
CA CYS A 204 -15.26 30.90 0.83
C CYS A 204 -13.81 31.26 0.50
N ALA A 205 -13.15 30.46 -0.33
CA ALA A 205 -11.87 30.79 -0.93
C ALA A 205 -12.11 31.59 -2.21
N ALA A 206 -11.83 32.88 -2.16
CA ALA A 206 -12.12 33.86 -3.21
C ALA A 206 -10.84 34.52 -3.74
N GLU A 207 -10.98 35.30 -4.82
CA GLU A 207 -9.84 35.96 -5.49
C GLU A 207 -8.77 34.96 -5.94
N ARG A 208 -9.19 33.77 -6.37
CA ARG A 208 -8.29 32.72 -6.87
C ARG A 208 -7.76 33.09 -8.25
N THR A 209 -6.44 33.12 -8.41
CA THR A 209 -5.77 33.48 -9.68
C THR A 209 -5.20 32.28 -10.42
N GLN A 210 -5.11 31.13 -9.76
CA GLN A 210 -4.64 29.86 -10.31
C GLN A 210 -5.50 28.69 -9.81
N ALA A 211 -5.51 27.57 -10.54
CA ALA A 211 -6.30 26.40 -10.18
C ALA A 211 -5.85 25.73 -8.86
N TRP A 212 -4.58 25.90 -8.47
CA TRP A 212 -4.01 25.36 -7.23
C TRP A 212 -4.27 26.24 -6.00
N ASN A 213 -4.82 27.45 -6.19
CA ASN A 213 -5.22 28.30 -5.07
C ASN A 213 -6.45 27.69 -4.39
N GLY A 214 -6.63 27.96 -3.11
CA GLY A 214 -7.82 27.54 -2.38
C GLY A 214 -7.69 27.66 -0.87
N ILE A 215 -8.46 26.90 -0.12
CA ILE A 215 -8.45 26.94 1.35
C ILE A 215 -7.61 25.80 1.93
N GLN A 216 -6.82 26.08 2.97
CA GLN A 216 -5.88 25.13 3.55
C GLN A 216 -5.83 25.17 5.08
N GLN A 217 -5.43 24.05 5.67
CA GLN A 217 -5.10 23.90 7.09
C GLN A 217 -3.82 23.06 7.26
N GLU A 218 -2.89 23.54 8.08
CA GLU A 218 -1.68 22.79 8.44
C GLU A 218 -2.01 21.73 9.50
N ILE A 219 -1.86 20.45 9.17
CA ILE A 219 -2.20 19.30 10.04
C ILE A 219 -0.95 18.57 10.57
N THR A 220 0.21 19.25 10.55
CA THR A 220 1.47 18.77 11.14
C THR A 220 1.25 18.32 12.59
N GLY A 221 1.84 17.17 12.97
CA GLY A 221 1.70 16.59 14.31
C GLY A 221 0.35 15.90 14.59
N ARG A 222 -0.70 16.17 13.80
CA ARG A 222 -2.03 15.54 13.92
C ARG A 222 -2.21 14.33 13.00
N VAL A 223 -1.39 14.23 11.95
CA VAL A 223 -1.31 13.05 11.08
C VAL A 223 -0.23 12.10 11.59
N LYS A 224 -0.59 10.83 11.81
CA LYS A 224 0.32 9.77 12.25
C LYS A 224 0.79 8.92 11.08
N ARG A 225 2.07 8.56 11.09
CA ARG A 225 2.67 7.61 10.15
C ARG A 225 1.95 6.26 10.21
N LYS A 226 1.79 5.62 9.04
CA LYS A 226 1.17 4.28 8.88
C LYS A 226 -0.26 4.16 9.41
N LEU A 227 -0.94 5.28 9.63
CA LEU A 227 -2.34 5.33 10.01
C LEU A 227 -3.19 5.90 8.86
N ALA A 228 -4.23 5.17 8.48
CA ALA A 228 -5.12 5.59 7.40
C ALA A 228 -6.13 6.62 7.92
N TYR A 229 -6.41 7.62 7.10
CA TYR A 229 -7.36 8.68 7.38
C TYR A 229 -8.41 8.77 6.28
N GLU A 230 -9.60 9.21 6.65
CA GLU A 230 -10.73 9.45 5.77
C GLU A 230 -11.15 10.92 5.87
N LEU A 231 -11.08 11.61 4.74
CA LEU A 231 -11.51 12.99 4.56
C LEU A 231 -12.93 13.01 4.02
N THR A 232 -13.77 13.86 4.61
CA THR A 232 -15.11 14.20 4.13
C THR A 232 -15.29 15.71 4.19
N ALA A 233 -15.64 16.33 3.05
CA ALA A 233 -15.91 17.76 2.97
C ALA A 233 -17.21 18.03 2.21
N LEU A 234 -18.01 18.98 2.69
CA LEU A 234 -19.16 19.53 1.95
C LEU A 234 -18.72 20.77 1.19
N VAL A 235 -18.72 20.68 -0.13
CA VAL A 235 -18.15 21.70 -1.01
C VAL A 235 -19.14 22.14 -2.09
N ARG A 236 -18.97 23.36 -2.58
CA ARG A 236 -19.74 23.95 -3.69
C ARG A 236 -18.83 24.95 -4.42
N ILE A 237 -19.14 25.27 -5.68
CA ILE A 237 -18.45 26.35 -6.40
C ILE A 237 -19.37 27.54 -6.60
N TYR A 238 -18.80 28.74 -6.80
CA TYR A 238 -19.58 29.90 -7.19
C TYR A 238 -18.70 30.94 -7.90
N GLY A 239 -19.28 31.64 -8.88
CA GLY A 239 -18.66 32.77 -9.57
C GLY A 239 -18.03 32.42 -10.92
N ASN A 240 -17.79 33.47 -11.70
CA ASN A 240 -17.18 33.42 -13.04
C ASN A 240 -17.98 32.65 -14.12
N ASN A 241 -19.31 32.61 -14.03
CA ASN A 241 -20.21 31.88 -14.96
C ASN A 241 -19.85 30.40 -15.17
N VAL A 242 -19.18 29.78 -14.19
CA VAL A 242 -18.83 28.36 -14.22
C VAL A 242 -19.95 27.56 -13.55
N THR A 243 -20.67 26.78 -14.35
CA THR A 243 -21.81 25.96 -13.88
C THR A 243 -21.36 24.68 -13.18
N SER A 244 -20.19 24.14 -13.58
CA SER A 244 -19.58 22.96 -12.97
C SER A 244 -18.06 22.92 -13.12
N ALA A 245 -17.37 22.45 -12.09
CA ALA A 245 -15.92 22.25 -12.09
C ALA A 245 -15.50 21.21 -11.03
N ASP A 246 -14.33 20.63 -11.23
CA ASP A 246 -13.72 19.68 -10.30
C ASP A 246 -13.14 20.39 -9.07
N ILE A 247 -13.50 19.92 -7.87
CA ILE A 247 -12.83 20.24 -6.61
C ILE A 247 -12.02 19.03 -6.16
N ARG A 248 -10.75 19.26 -5.82
CA ARG A 248 -9.80 18.25 -5.37
C ARG A 248 -9.37 18.53 -3.94
N ALA A 249 -9.19 17.47 -3.15
CA ALA A 249 -8.48 17.53 -1.88
C ALA A 249 -7.06 17.00 -2.09
N THR A 250 -6.07 17.77 -1.67
CA THR A 250 -4.65 17.46 -1.86
C THR A 250 -3.87 17.69 -0.57
N LEU A 251 -2.91 16.80 -0.28
CA LEU A 251 -1.90 17.00 0.74
C LEU A 251 -0.63 17.53 0.12
N TRP A 252 -0.10 18.62 0.67
CA TRP A 252 1.28 19.01 0.50
C TRP A 252 2.08 18.50 1.70
N VAL A 253 3.03 17.61 1.46
CA VAL A 253 3.86 16.96 2.47
C VAL A 253 5.30 17.37 2.26
N GLN A 254 5.93 17.88 3.31
CA GLN A 254 7.37 18.12 3.33
C GLN A 254 8.06 17.07 4.19
N THR A 255 9.11 16.46 3.65
CA THR A 255 9.96 15.50 4.38
C THR A 255 11.05 16.24 5.18
N PRO A 256 11.70 15.58 6.16
CA PRO A 256 12.78 16.19 6.95
C PRO A 256 13.97 16.72 6.12
N ASP A 257 14.21 16.16 4.94
CA ASP A 257 15.22 16.62 4.00
C ASP A 257 14.70 17.67 3.00
N LEU A 258 13.61 18.37 3.37
CA LEU A 258 13.01 19.50 2.68
C LEU A 258 12.37 19.19 1.32
N ARG A 259 12.24 17.92 0.93
CA ARG A 259 11.53 17.56 -0.29
C ARG A 259 10.03 17.73 -0.13
N GLU A 260 9.39 18.15 -1.21
CA GLU A 260 7.95 18.36 -1.26
C GLU A 260 7.26 17.25 -2.07
N GLN A 261 6.11 16.80 -1.58
CA GLN A 261 5.25 15.84 -2.26
C GLN A 261 3.81 16.35 -2.26
N TYR A 262 3.12 16.11 -3.37
CA TYR A 262 1.70 16.47 -3.55
C TYR A 262 0.90 15.19 -3.73
N ILE A 263 0.04 14.87 -2.77
CA ILE A 263 -0.73 13.62 -2.72
C ILE A 263 -2.22 13.96 -2.88
N GLY A 264 -2.80 13.60 -4.02
CA GLY A 264 -4.24 13.72 -4.25
C GLY A 264 -5.02 12.73 -3.37
N ILE A 265 -6.02 13.22 -2.64
CA ILE A 265 -6.89 12.43 -1.76
C ILE A 265 -8.20 12.05 -2.47
N ALA A 266 -8.85 13.03 -3.09
CA ALA A 266 -10.16 12.88 -3.72
C ALA A 266 -10.40 13.93 -4.79
N ASN A 267 -11.32 13.64 -5.71
CA ASN A 267 -11.86 14.58 -6.70
C ASN A 267 -13.39 14.44 -6.75
N VAL A 268 -14.11 15.56 -6.82
CA VAL A 268 -15.56 15.58 -7.04
C VAL A 268 -15.92 16.69 -8.02
N GLN A 269 -16.84 16.41 -8.94
CA GLN A 269 -17.42 17.44 -9.78
C GLN A 269 -18.46 18.21 -8.96
N ALA A 270 -18.17 19.47 -8.67
CA ALA A 270 -19.08 20.38 -7.96
C ALA A 270 -19.84 21.26 -8.96
N THR A 271 -21.01 21.75 -8.54
CA THR A 271 -21.85 22.65 -9.32
C THR A 271 -22.07 23.97 -8.58
N GLU A 272 -22.57 24.96 -9.29
CA GLU A 272 -22.95 26.22 -8.67
C GLU A 272 -24.26 26.14 -7.87
N THR A 273 -25.02 25.06 -7.98
CA THR A 273 -26.38 24.92 -7.41
C THR A 273 -26.42 24.19 -6.08
N ASP A 274 -25.63 23.13 -5.93
CA ASP A 274 -25.78 22.17 -4.84
C ASP A 274 -24.48 21.94 -4.07
N TRP A 275 -24.63 21.67 -2.78
CA TRP A 275 -23.54 21.17 -1.95
C TRP A 275 -23.30 19.69 -2.26
N VAL A 276 -22.06 19.34 -2.58
CA VAL A 276 -21.64 17.96 -2.87
C VAL A 276 -20.62 17.49 -1.85
N THR A 277 -20.63 16.18 -1.56
CA THR A 277 -19.67 15.57 -0.64
C THR A 277 -18.41 15.15 -1.40
N LEU A 278 -17.28 15.73 -1.04
CA LEU A 278 -15.95 15.28 -1.43
C LEU A 278 -15.43 14.30 -0.37
N GLN A 279 -15.12 13.06 -0.77
CA GLN A 279 -14.66 12.03 0.16
C GLN A 279 -13.46 11.26 -0.40
N GLY A 280 -12.47 10.98 0.45
CA GLY A 280 -11.32 10.16 0.08
C GLY A 280 -10.52 9.68 1.27
N LYS A 281 -9.56 8.80 1.00
CA LYS A 281 -8.71 8.20 2.03
C LYS A 281 -7.24 8.43 1.71
N PHE A 282 -6.43 8.62 2.75
CA PHE A 282 -4.99 8.76 2.60
C PHE A 282 -4.23 8.05 3.72
N LEU A 283 -2.96 7.76 3.47
CA LEU A 283 -2.03 7.12 4.38
C LEU A 283 -0.64 7.69 4.11
N LEU A 284 0.08 8.13 5.15
CA LEU A 284 1.47 8.57 5.03
C LEU A 284 2.41 7.48 5.56
N ASN A 285 3.26 6.94 4.69
CA ASN A 285 4.23 5.90 5.04
C ASN A 285 5.56 6.45 5.55
N GLY A 286 5.95 7.64 5.10
CA GLY A 286 7.22 8.29 5.47
C GLY A 286 7.09 9.23 6.67
N SER A 287 8.23 9.65 7.21
CA SER A 287 8.29 10.76 8.18
C SER A 287 8.06 12.08 7.45
N SER A 288 7.25 12.95 8.02
CA SER A 288 7.00 14.30 7.50
C SER A 288 7.40 15.34 8.55
N SER A 289 8.04 16.42 8.10
CA SER A 289 8.32 17.60 8.93
C SER A 289 7.17 18.60 8.88
N LYS A 290 6.41 18.62 7.77
CA LYS A 290 5.25 19.49 7.59
C LYS A 290 4.19 18.83 6.72
N VAL A 291 2.91 18.99 7.10
CA VAL A 291 1.77 18.47 6.32
C VAL A 291 0.68 19.52 6.25
N VAL A 292 0.30 19.91 5.04
CA VAL A 292 -0.79 20.87 4.77
C VAL A 292 -1.84 20.20 3.91
N LEU A 293 -3.08 20.20 4.38
CA LEU A 293 -4.24 19.78 3.62
C LEU A 293 -4.88 21.02 2.98
N TYR A 294 -5.22 20.93 1.69
CA TYR A 294 -5.89 22.02 1.01
C TYR A 294 -6.88 21.52 -0.05
N LEU A 295 -7.86 22.36 -0.36
CA LEU A 295 -8.82 22.14 -1.44
C LEU A 295 -8.48 23.05 -2.63
N GLU A 296 -8.49 22.50 -3.84
CA GLU A 296 -8.12 23.18 -5.08
C GLU A 296 -8.99 22.69 -6.26
N GLY A 297 -8.71 23.14 -7.49
CA GLY A 297 -9.24 22.50 -8.70
C GLY A 297 -9.98 23.42 -9.67
N PRO A 298 -11.00 24.19 -9.26
CA PRO A 298 -11.79 24.98 -10.20
C PRO A 298 -10.95 26.04 -10.91
N PRO A 299 -11.35 26.50 -12.10
CA PRO A 299 -10.64 27.53 -12.86
C PRO A 299 -10.36 28.81 -12.04
N PRO A 300 -9.34 29.61 -12.41
CA PRO A 300 -9.14 30.94 -11.85
C PRO A 300 -10.42 31.78 -11.89
N GLY A 301 -10.66 32.57 -10.85
CA GLY A 301 -11.86 33.40 -10.68
C GLY A 301 -13.09 32.68 -10.12
N THR A 302 -13.12 31.34 -10.09
CA THR A 302 -14.20 30.57 -9.45
C THR A 302 -13.89 30.34 -7.98
N ASN A 303 -14.83 30.67 -7.09
CA ASN A 303 -14.68 30.50 -5.65
C ASN A 303 -14.92 29.04 -5.23
N ILE A 304 -14.20 28.59 -4.20
CA ILE A 304 -14.43 27.31 -3.54
C ILE A 304 -15.15 27.58 -2.22
N LEU A 305 -16.35 27.04 -2.07
CA LEU A 305 -17.16 27.14 -0.86
C LEU A 305 -17.01 25.84 -0.06
N VAL A 306 -16.80 25.95 1.24
CA VAL A 306 -16.66 24.81 2.16
C VAL A 306 -17.55 25.03 3.35
N ASN A 307 -18.54 24.16 3.56
CA ASN A 307 -19.40 24.24 4.73
C ASN A 307 -18.88 23.39 5.90
N THR A 308 -18.36 22.19 5.60
CA THR A 308 -17.70 21.35 6.60
C THR A 308 -16.49 20.64 6.01
N LEU A 309 -15.45 20.41 6.80
CA LEU A 309 -14.32 19.55 6.44
C LEU A 309 -13.85 18.77 7.67
N VAL A 310 -13.97 17.45 7.59
CA VAL A 310 -13.62 16.51 8.65
C VAL A 310 -12.60 15.51 8.11
N VAL A 311 -11.59 15.18 8.91
CA VAL A 311 -10.65 14.11 8.63
C VAL A 311 -10.54 13.22 9.85
N LYS A 312 -10.94 11.96 9.75
CA LYS A 312 -10.94 10.99 10.86
C LYS A 312 -10.05 9.80 10.54
N HIS A 313 -9.79 8.95 11.53
CA HIS A 313 -9.19 7.65 11.26
C HIS A 313 -10.08 6.82 10.33
N ALA A 314 -9.51 6.33 9.24
CA ALA A 314 -10.20 5.39 8.38
C ALA A 314 -10.23 4.03 9.08
N ALA A 315 -11.40 3.40 9.13
CA ALA A 315 -11.52 2.03 9.60
C ALA A 315 -10.52 1.14 8.86
N LYS A 316 -9.74 0.35 9.61
CA LYS A 316 -8.83 -0.63 9.02
C LYS A 316 -9.67 -1.60 8.20
N ALA A 317 -9.43 -1.65 6.89
CA ALA A 317 -10.10 -2.63 6.05
C ALA A 317 -9.78 -4.02 6.60
N ILE A 318 -10.82 -4.76 6.99
CA ILE A 318 -10.68 -6.17 7.35
C ILE A 318 -10.10 -6.84 6.10
N PRO A 319 -8.95 -7.55 6.20
CA PRO A 319 -8.41 -8.29 5.08
C PRO A 319 -9.54 -9.12 4.47
N SER A 320 -9.75 -9.02 3.15
CA SER A 320 -10.77 -9.81 2.49
C SER A 320 -10.54 -11.27 2.85
N THR A 321 -11.49 -11.86 3.57
CA THR A 321 -11.43 -13.28 3.89
C THR A 321 -11.37 -14.02 2.56
N PRO A 322 -10.41 -14.94 2.37
CA PRO A 322 -10.38 -15.75 1.16
C PRO A 322 -11.73 -16.45 1.04
N LEU A 323 -12.53 -16.06 0.05
CA LEU A 323 -13.81 -16.71 -0.20
C LEU A 323 -13.53 -18.18 -0.51
N ASP A 324 -14.20 -19.07 0.21
CA ASP A 324 -14.18 -20.50 -0.10
C ASP A 324 -15.04 -20.73 -1.34
N ILE A 325 -14.41 -20.72 -2.51
CA ILE A 325 -15.10 -20.89 -3.79
C ILE A 325 -15.49 -22.35 -3.95
N LYS A 326 -16.68 -22.70 -3.46
CA LYS A 326 -17.26 -24.04 -3.61
C LYS A 326 -17.75 -24.25 -5.05
N ASN A 327 -17.53 -25.45 -5.59
CA ASN A 327 -18.06 -25.90 -6.89
C ASN A 327 -17.62 -25.04 -8.10
N ALA A 328 -16.36 -24.61 -8.18
CA ALA A 328 -15.83 -24.01 -9.40
C ALA A 328 -15.59 -25.09 -10.48
N ALA A 329 -16.12 -24.87 -11.69
CA ALA A 329 -15.88 -25.73 -12.84
C ALA A 329 -14.53 -25.37 -13.48
N PHE A 330 -13.44 -25.85 -12.88
CA PHE A 330 -12.09 -25.60 -13.39
C PHE A 330 -11.87 -26.30 -14.74
N GLY A 331 -11.14 -25.64 -15.64
CA GLY A 331 -10.80 -26.17 -16.96
C GLY A 331 -11.96 -26.21 -17.97
N VAL A 332 -13.14 -25.72 -17.61
CA VAL A 332 -14.28 -25.64 -18.54
C VAL A 332 -14.25 -24.31 -19.28
N ASN A 333 -14.25 -24.35 -20.61
CA ASN A 333 -14.29 -23.15 -21.44
C ASN A 333 -15.65 -22.45 -21.30
N ILE A 334 -15.64 -21.16 -20.95
CA ILE A 334 -16.85 -20.35 -20.82
C ILE A 334 -17.28 -19.73 -22.17
N ILE A 335 -16.44 -19.78 -23.19
CA ILE A 335 -16.78 -19.27 -24.52
C ILE A 335 -17.73 -20.23 -25.21
N ALA A 336 -18.89 -19.70 -25.64
CA ALA A 336 -19.85 -20.50 -26.40
C ALA A 336 -19.35 -20.69 -27.83
N ASN A 337 -19.61 -21.86 -28.42
CA ASN A 337 -19.29 -22.14 -29.83
C ASN A 337 -17.83 -21.80 -30.19
N SER A 338 -16.87 -22.05 -29.28
CA SER A 338 -15.44 -21.78 -29.53
C SER A 338 -14.85 -22.62 -30.67
N ASN A 339 -15.44 -23.79 -30.95
CA ASN A 339 -15.07 -24.64 -32.08
C ASN A 339 -15.78 -24.26 -33.38
N LEU A 340 -16.64 -23.23 -33.36
CA LEU A 340 -17.35 -22.71 -34.54
C LEU A 340 -18.12 -23.81 -35.29
N SER A 341 -18.70 -24.75 -34.55
CA SER A 341 -19.48 -25.85 -35.09
C SER A 341 -20.81 -25.37 -35.69
N ASP A 342 -21.37 -24.30 -35.12
CA ASP A 342 -22.64 -23.69 -35.48
C ASP A 342 -22.40 -22.25 -35.99
N ASP A 343 -21.55 -22.13 -37.01
CA ASP A 343 -21.13 -20.86 -37.64
C ASP A 343 -20.73 -19.79 -36.59
N THR A 344 -21.23 -18.55 -36.67
CA THR A 344 -20.96 -17.48 -35.70
C THR A 344 -21.94 -17.43 -34.53
N LYS A 345 -22.77 -18.47 -34.30
CA LYS A 345 -23.78 -18.42 -33.23
C LYS A 345 -23.14 -18.18 -31.86
N GLY A 346 -23.70 -17.23 -31.12
CA GLY A 346 -23.18 -16.76 -29.83
C GLY A 346 -22.13 -15.65 -29.95
N TRP A 347 -21.58 -15.41 -31.14
CA TRP A 347 -20.69 -14.29 -31.45
C TRP A 347 -21.47 -13.17 -32.14
N PHE A 348 -21.08 -11.93 -31.86
CA PHE A 348 -21.60 -10.75 -32.56
C PHE A 348 -20.46 -9.78 -32.91
N PRO A 349 -20.60 -9.01 -34.01
CA PRO A 349 -19.64 -7.96 -34.33
C PRO A 349 -19.73 -6.83 -33.32
N LEU A 350 -18.62 -6.50 -32.67
CA LEU A 350 -18.49 -5.26 -31.91
C LEU A 350 -18.02 -4.17 -32.88
N GLY A 351 -18.82 -3.12 -33.03
CA GLY A 351 -18.55 -2.04 -33.98
C GLY A 351 -18.91 -2.40 -35.41
N ASN A 352 -18.44 -1.58 -36.36
CA ASN A 352 -18.71 -1.80 -37.77
C ASN A 352 -17.69 -2.78 -38.37
N CYS A 353 -18.02 -4.07 -38.36
CA CYS A 353 -17.25 -5.13 -39.00
C CYS A 353 -18.16 -6.32 -39.39
N THR A 354 -17.64 -7.23 -40.21
CA THR A 354 -18.34 -8.43 -40.63
C THR A 354 -17.64 -9.67 -40.08
N LEU A 355 -18.40 -10.59 -39.48
CA LEU A 355 -17.91 -11.88 -39.00
C LEU A 355 -18.33 -12.98 -39.97
N THR A 356 -17.40 -13.81 -40.42
CA THR A 356 -17.69 -15.02 -41.23
C THR A 356 -16.83 -16.18 -40.78
N VAL A 357 -17.34 -17.42 -40.82
CA VAL A 357 -16.52 -18.59 -40.51
C VAL A 357 -15.80 -19.12 -41.75
N LYS A 358 -14.52 -19.43 -41.60
CA LYS A 358 -13.63 -20.01 -42.62
C LYS A 358 -12.85 -21.19 -42.04
N THR A 359 -12.14 -21.93 -42.88
CA THR A 359 -11.30 -23.09 -42.51
C THR A 359 -9.82 -22.81 -42.79
N GLY A 360 -8.92 -23.51 -42.11
CA GLY A 360 -7.46 -23.36 -42.27
C GLY A 360 -6.73 -22.83 -41.03
N SER A 361 -7.37 -22.93 -39.85
CA SER A 361 -6.71 -22.68 -38.57
C SER A 361 -6.10 -23.95 -37.97
N PRO A 362 -5.20 -23.84 -36.98
CA PRO A 362 -4.62 -25.01 -36.32
C PRO A 362 -5.68 -25.90 -35.68
N HIS A 363 -5.48 -27.22 -35.76
CA HIS A 363 -6.31 -28.22 -35.07
C HIS A 363 -5.89 -28.45 -33.61
N ILE A 364 -4.79 -27.84 -33.17
CA ILE A 364 -4.30 -27.94 -31.79
C ILE A 364 -4.77 -26.74 -30.99
N ILE A 365 -5.15 -26.90 -29.71
CA ILE A 365 -5.35 -25.72 -28.87
C ILE A 365 -4.02 -25.02 -28.62
N PRO A 366 -4.02 -23.72 -28.34
CA PRO A 366 -2.77 -23.02 -28.12
C PRO A 366 -2.01 -23.59 -26.89
N PRO A 367 -0.66 -23.63 -26.93
CA PRO A 367 0.17 -24.25 -25.91
C PRO A 367 -0.17 -23.88 -24.46
N MET A 368 -0.46 -22.61 -24.19
CA MET A 368 -0.72 -22.12 -22.84
C MET A 368 -2.03 -22.69 -22.26
N ALA A 369 -3.06 -22.89 -23.09
CA ALA A 369 -4.27 -23.61 -22.68
C ALA A 369 -4.01 -25.10 -22.50
N ARG A 370 -3.29 -25.72 -23.43
CA ARG A 370 -2.93 -27.15 -23.38
C ARG A 370 -2.20 -27.53 -22.09
N ASP A 371 -1.22 -26.73 -21.70
CA ASP A 371 -0.40 -27.01 -20.51
C ASP A 371 -1.20 -26.83 -19.20
N SER A 372 -2.35 -26.17 -19.25
CA SER A 372 -3.26 -26.00 -18.10
C SER A 372 -4.40 -27.03 -18.09
N LEU A 373 -4.95 -27.39 -19.25
CA LEU A 373 -6.08 -28.31 -19.39
C LEU A 373 -5.66 -29.78 -19.45
N GLY A 374 -4.43 -30.08 -19.89
CA GLY A 374 -3.98 -31.45 -20.14
C GLY A 374 -4.52 -32.00 -21.46
N PRO A 375 -4.85 -33.32 -21.54
CA PRO A 375 -5.49 -33.90 -22.71
C PRO A 375 -6.80 -33.18 -23.03
N HIS A 376 -6.97 -32.76 -24.28
CA HIS A 376 -8.08 -31.95 -24.74
C HIS A 376 -8.47 -32.37 -26.16
N GLU A 377 -9.70 -32.06 -26.55
CA GLU A 377 -10.18 -32.29 -27.92
C GLU A 377 -9.50 -31.36 -28.92
N LEU A 378 -9.21 -31.88 -30.11
CA LEU A 378 -8.67 -31.07 -31.20
C LEU A 378 -9.67 -29.97 -31.61
N LEU A 379 -9.13 -28.81 -31.97
CA LEU A 379 -9.91 -27.72 -32.57
C LEU A 379 -10.46 -28.17 -33.93
N SER A 380 -11.56 -27.55 -34.33
CA SER A 380 -12.25 -27.88 -35.59
C SER A 380 -11.51 -27.48 -36.87
N GLY A 381 -10.42 -26.72 -36.76
CA GLY A 381 -9.73 -26.12 -37.91
C GLY A 381 -10.46 -24.91 -38.50
N ARG A 382 -11.59 -24.49 -37.91
CA ARG A 382 -12.34 -23.28 -38.31
C ARG A 382 -11.90 -22.03 -37.54
N TYR A 383 -12.06 -20.87 -38.16
CA TYR A 383 -11.80 -19.57 -37.56
C TYR A 383 -12.86 -18.53 -37.95
N ILE A 384 -13.03 -17.50 -37.11
CA ILE A 384 -13.80 -16.30 -37.45
C ILE A 384 -12.88 -15.37 -38.22
N LEU A 385 -13.24 -15.06 -39.46
CA LEU A 385 -12.68 -13.97 -40.25
C LEU A 385 -13.47 -12.69 -39.98
N VAL A 386 -12.77 -11.65 -39.57
CA VAL A 386 -13.30 -10.32 -39.28
C VAL A 386 -12.81 -9.35 -40.35
N THR A 387 -13.72 -8.85 -41.17
CA THR A 387 -13.43 -7.90 -42.25
C THR A 387 -14.16 -6.58 -42.07
N ASN A 388 -13.90 -5.62 -42.97
CA ASN A 388 -14.55 -4.30 -42.99
C ASN A 388 -14.37 -3.51 -41.67
N ARG A 389 -13.24 -3.72 -40.99
CA ARG A 389 -12.96 -3.09 -39.70
C ARG A 389 -12.60 -1.62 -39.89
N THR A 390 -13.45 -0.71 -39.40
CA THR A 390 -13.19 0.75 -39.47
C THR A 390 -12.44 1.31 -38.27
N GLN A 391 -12.33 0.56 -37.18
CA GLN A 391 -11.66 0.97 -35.93
C GLN A 391 -10.87 -0.20 -35.33
N THR A 392 -9.89 0.11 -34.50
CA THR A 392 -9.00 -0.89 -33.86
C THR A 392 -9.74 -1.81 -32.88
N TRP A 393 -10.83 -1.35 -32.28
CA TRP A 393 -11.65 -2.12 -31.35
C TRP A 393 -12.73 -2.97 -32.04
N ASN A 394 -12.89 -2.87 -33.37
CA ASN A 394 -13.86 -3.68 -34.09
C ASN A 394 -13.42 -5.14 -34.12
N GLY A 395 -14.32 -6.07 -33.79
CA GLY A 395 -13.94 -7.47 -33.62
C GLY A 395 -15.08 -8.40 -33.22
N PRO A 396 -14.80 -9.71 -33.02
CA PRO A 396 -15.77 -10.66 -32.54
C PRO A 396 -15.93 -10.51 -31.02
N ALA A 397 -17.18 -10.55 -30.53
CA ALA A 397 -17.49 -10.39 -29.12
C ALA A 397 -18.51 -11.42 -28.60
N GLN A 398 -18.46 -11.70 -27.29
CA GLN A 398 -19.48 -12.44 -26.55
C GLN A 398 -19.73 -11.80 -25.18
N VAL A 399 -20.98 -11.85 -24.70
CA VAL A 399 -21.32 -11.52 -23.31
C VAL A 399 -21.07 -12.75 -22.44
N ILE A 400 -20.31 -12.58 -21.36
CA ILE A 400 -19.89 -13.67 -20.46
C ILE A 400 -20.24 -13.42 -18.98
N THR A 401 -21.06 -12.39 -18.70
CA THR A 401 -21.45 -11.96 -17.34
C THR A 401 -21.80 -13.11 -16.40
N GLU A 402 -22.72 -13.98 -16.83
CA GLU A 402 -23.28 -15.05 -15.98
C GLU A 402 -22.35 -16.28 -15.84
N LYS A 403 -21.25 -16.30 -16.59
CA LYS A 403 -20.30 -17.43 -16.62
C LYS A 403 -19.09 -17.23 -15.70
N LEU A 404 -18.98 -16.05 -15.11
CA LEU A 404 -17.86 -15.65 -14.27
C LEU A 404 -18.21 -15.80 -12.79
N LYS A 405 -17.24 -16.30 -12.02
CA LYS A 405 -17.29 -16.29 -10.57
C LYS A 405 -16.25 -15.32 -10.05
N LEU A 406 -16.65 -14.49 -9.09
CA LEU A 406 -15.74 -13.55 -8.44
C LEU A 406 -14.54 -14.28 -7.84
N PHE A 407 -13.41 -13.59 -7.85
CA PHE A 407 -12.15 -14.02 -7.27
C PHE A 407 -11.49 -15.24 -7.91
N LEU A 408 -12.08 -15.89 -8.92
CA LEU A 408 -11.40 -16.88 -9.74
C LEU A 408 -10.46 -16.22 -10.75
N THR A 409 -9.29 -16.84 -10.95
CA THR A 409 -8.39 -16.49 -12.04
C THR A 409 -8.82 -17.26 -13.29
N TYR A 410 -9.18 -16.52 -14.33
CA TYR A 410 -9.51 -17.05 -15.64
C TYR A 410 -8.29 -16.91 -16.54
N GLN A 411 -7.90 -18.00 -17.20
CA GLN A 411 -6.86 -17.99 -18.22
C GLN A 411 -7.50 -17.81 -19.59
N VAL A 412 -6.85 -17.04 -20.44
CA VAL A 412 -7.32 -16.68 -21.79
C VAL A 412 -6.30 -17.13 -22.81
N SER A 413 -6.73 -17.87 -23.83
CA SER A 413 -5.84 -18.37 -24.86
C SER A 413 -6.57 -18.46 -26.20
N ALA A 414 -5.94 -17.99 -27.28
CA ALA A 414 -6.51 -18.07 -28.63
C ALA A 414 -5.42 -18.14 -29.69
N TRP A 415 -5.76 -18.71 -30.84
CA TRP A 415 -4.99 -18.51 -32.07
C TRP A 415 -5.50 -17.27 -32.80
N VAL A 416 -4.57 -16.43 -33.22
CA VAL A 416 -4.86 -15.25 -34.03
C VAL A 416 -3.93 -15.15 -35.23
N ARG A 417 -4.43 -14.57 -36.31
CA ARG A 417 -3.67 -14.25 -37.52
C ARG A 417 -4.24 -12.94 -38.08
N ILE A 418 -3.43 -12.19 -38.82
CA ILE A 418 -3.85 -10.96 -39.49
C ILE A 418 -3.84 -11.14 -41.01
N GLY A 419 -4.71 -10.42 -41.72
CA GLY A 419 -4.76 -10.40 -43.17
C GLY A 419 -3.68 -9.53 -43.81
N SER A 420 -3.55 -9.63 -45.14
CA SER A 420 -2.67 -8.79 -45.94
C SER A 420 -3.11 -7.32 -45.87
N GLY A 421 -2.19 -6.40 -45.55
CA GLY A 421 -2.48 -4.96 -45.47
C GLY A 421 -1.76 -4.21 -44.34
N SER A 422 -0.96 -4.89 -43.52
CA SER A 422 -0.16 -4.25 -42.46
C SER A 422 1.23 -3.82 -42.96
N ASN A 423 1.64 -2.59 -42.63
CA ASN A 423 2.98 -2.05 -42.92
C ASN A 423 3.90 -2.14 -41.69
N GLY A 424 3.89 -3.28 -40.99
CA GLY A 424 4.71 -3.52 -39.79
C GLY A 424 3.99 -4.32 -38.70
N PRO A 425 4.65 -4.51 -37.55
CA PRO A 425 4.11 -5.28 -36.42
C PRO A 425 2.75 -4.74 -35.95
N GLN A 426 1.80 -5.65 -35.73
CA GLN A 426 0.43 -5.34 -35.33
C GLN A 426 0.12 -5.95 -33.98
N ASN A 427 -0.45 -5.17 -33.07
CA ASN A 427 -0.86 -5.69 -31.77
C ASN A 427 -2.32 -6.20 -31.84
N VAL A 428 -2.55 -7.41 -31.35
CA VAL A 428 -3.89 -8.02 -31.21
C VAL A 428 -4.10 -8.40 -29.74
N ASN A 429 -5.28 -8.13 -29.21
CA ASN A 429 -5.59 -8.23 -27.78
C ASN A 429 -6.97 -8.84 -27.55
N VAL A 430 -7.07 -9.75 -26.58
CA VAL A 430 -8.35 -10.19 -26.01
C VAL A 430 -8.71 -9.26 -24.84
N ALA A 431 -9.71 -8.40 -25.05
CA ALA A 431 -10.15 -7.43 -24.07
C ALA A 431 -11.40 -7.90 -23.33
N ILE A 432 -11.47 -7.61 -22.02
CA ILE A 432 -12.63 -7.83 -21.18
C ILE A 432 -13.19 -6.47 -20.76
N GLY A 433 -14.37 -6.12 -21.27
CA GLY A 433 -15.11 -4.92 -20.86
C GLY A 433 -16.06 -5.27 -19.71
N ALA A 434 -15.88 -4.65 -18.54
CA ALA A 434 -16.72 -4.80 -17.36
C ALA A 434 -17.14 -3.42 -16.85
N ASP A 435 -18.42 -3.06 -16.95
CA ASP A 435 -18.98 -1.77 -16.46
C ASP A 435 -18.13 -0.53 -16.82
N ASN A 436 -17.76 -0.40 -18.10
CA ASN A 436 -16.89 0.66 -18.65
C ASN A 436 -15.42 0.63 -18.17
N GLN A 437 -15.01 -0.40 -17.44
CA GLN A 437 -13.61 -0.69 -17.19
C GLN A 437 -13.08 -1.70 -18.19
N TRP A 438 -11.87 -1.44 -18.67
CA TRP A 438 -11.15 -2.29 -19.59
C TRP A 438 -10.13 -3.14 -18.82
N ILE A 439 -10.19 -4.46 -19.01
CA ILE A 439 -9.26 -5.42 -18.41
C ILE A 439 -8.55 -6.15 -19.56
N ASN A 440 -7.22 -6.16 -19.52
CA ASN A 440 -6.41 -6.89 -20.49
C ASN A 440 -6.52 -8.41 -20.24
N GLY A 441 -7.11 -9.14 -21.18
CA GLY A 441 -7.18 -10.60 -21.13
C GLY A 441 -5.94 -11.28 -21.69
N GLY A 442 -5.12 -10.57 -22.47
CA GLY A 442 -3.91 -11.07 -23.11
C GLY A 442 -3.66 -10.36 -24.44
N GLN A 443 -2.39 -10.22 -24.83
CA GLN A 443 -2.02 -9.56 -26.09
C GLN A 443 -0.83 -10.24 -26.75
N THR A 444 -0.70 -10.07 -28.07
CA THR A 444 0.44 -10.52 -28.85
C THR A 444 0.72 -9.57 -30.01
N GLU A 445 1.99 -9.40 -30.35
CA GLU A 445 2.41 -8.63 -31.51
C GLU A 445 2.69 -9.58 -32.68
N ILE A 446 2.08 -9.29 -33.83
CA ILE A 446 2.11 -10.12 -35.03
C ILE A 446 2.81 -9.35 -36.14
N SER A 447 3.94 -9.87 -36.61
CA SER A 447 4.75 -9.27 -37.66
C SER A 447 4.81 -10.10 -38.94
N ASP A 448 4.14 -11.25 -38.97
CA ASP A 448 4.11 -12.18 -40.09
C ASP A 448 2.71 -12.74 -40.33
N ASP A 449 2.58 -13.63 -41.31
CA ASP A 449 1.31 -14.22 -41.70
C ASP A 449 1.03 -15.56 -41.02
N ARG A 450 1.75 -15.94 -39.96
CA ARG A 450 1.50 -17.21 -39.26
C ARG A 450 0.41 -17.06 -38.21
N TRP A 451 -0.05 -18.19 -37.68
CA TRP A 451 -0.91 -18.21 -36.50
C TRP A 451 -0.05 -17.97 -35.25
N HIS A 452 -0.44 -16.99 -34.45
CA HIS A 452 0.18 -16.64 -33.18
C HIS A 452 -0.75 -16.95 -32.02
N GLU A 453 -0.17 -17.38 -30.90
CA GLU A 453 -0.90 -17.55 -29.67
C GLU A 453 -1.05 -16.18 -28.98
N ILE A 454 -2.27 -15.82 -28.61
CA ILE A 454 -2.51 -14.85 -27.53
C ILE A 454 -2.64 -15.63 -26.24
N GLY A 455 -1.90 -15.20 -25.22
CA GLY A 455 -2.04 -15.72 -23.87
C GLY A 455 -2.17 -14.61 -22.82
N GLY A 456 -3.02 -14.85 -21.83
CA GLY A 456 -3.11 -14.00 -20.66
C GLY A 456 -4.06 -14.56 -19.61
N SER A 457 -4.40 -13.71 -18.64
CA SER A 457 -5.30 -14.08 -17.55
C SER A 457 -5.93 -12.85 -16.93
N PHE A 458 -7.13 -12.99 -16.39
CA PHE A 458 -7.81 -11.93 -15.65
C PHE A 458 -8.52 -12.48 -14.40
N ARG A 459 -8.88 -11.56 -13.50
CA ARG A 459 -9.66 -11.83 -12.29
C ARG A 459 -10.64 -10.68 -12.08
N ILE A 460 -11.87 -11.00 -11.70
CA ILE A 460 -12.90 -10.01 -11.35
C ILE A 460 -13.18 -10.10 -9.86
N GLU A 461 -13.03 -8.99 -9.16
CA GLU A 461 -13.15 -8.94 -7.69
C GLU A 461 -14.46 -8.28 -7.21
N LYS A 462 -15.10 -7.49 -8.08
CA LYS A 462 -16.39 -6.85 -7.81
C LYS A 462 -17.39 -7.33 -8.84
N GLN A 463 -18.63 -7.59 -8.43
CA GLN A 463 -19.69 -8.03 -9.33
C GLN A 463 -19.99 -6.93 -10.36
N PRO A 464 -19.70 -7.15 -11.65
CA PRO A 464 -20.06 -6.20 -12.68
C PRO A 464 -21.50 -6.46 -13.15
N SER A 465 -22.17 -5.41 -13.62
CA SER A 465 -23.50 -5.49 -14.24
C SER A 465 -23.46 -6.20 -15.59
N LYS A 466 -22.39 -5.98 -16.37
CA LYS A 466 -22.19 -6.62 -17.67
C LYS A 466 -20.71 -6.86 -17.93
N VAL A 467 -20.38 -8.08 -18.35
CA VAL A 467 -19.05 -8.45 -18.84
C VAL A 467 -19.12 -8.94 -20.27
N MET A 468 -18.29 -8.36 -21.11
CA MET A 468 -18.14 -8.73 -22.51
C MET A 468 -16.67 -9.01 -22.80
N VAL A 469 -16.39 -10.14 -23.44
CA VAL A 469 -15.10 -10.41 -24.06
C VAL A 469 -15.16 -10.03 -25.52
N TYR A 470 -14.11 -9.42 -26.04
CA TYR A 470 -13.95 -9.15 -27.46
C TYR A 470 -12.48 -9.19 -27.85
N ILE A 471 -12.22 -9.51 -29.12
CA ILE A 471 -10.85 -9.51 -29.65
C ILE A 471 -10.70 -8.25 -30.49
N GLN A 472 -9.70 -7.43 -30.16
CA GLN A 472 -9.40 -6.16 -30.80
C GLN A 472 -7.96 -6.13 -31.33
N GLY A 473 -7.64 -5.08 -32.08
CA GLY A 473 -6.52 -5.10 -33.00
C GLY A 473 -6.83 -6.00 -34.21
N PRO A 474 -6.01 -6.00 -35.27
CA PRO A 474 -4.91 -5.07 -35.58
C PRO A 474 -5.44 -3.65 -35.94
N ALA A 475 -4.60 -2.82 -36.59
CA ALA A 475 -5.01 -1.51 -37.11
C ALA A 475 -6.31 -1.56 -37.93
N SER A 476 -7.03 -0.44 -38.01
CA SER A 476 -8.23 -0.32 -38.86
C SER A 476 -7.91 -0.66 -40.32
N GLY A 477 -8.83 -1.35 -41.00
CA GLY A 477 -8.66 -1.80 -42.37
C GLY A 477 -7.91 -3.13 -42.53
N VAL A 478 -7.24 -3.61 -41.49
CA VAL A 478 -6.57 -4.92 -41.52
C VAL A 478 -7.50 -6.00 -40.98
N ASP A 479 -7.68 -7.07 -41.74
CA ASP A 479 -8.51 -8.21 -41.36
C ASP A 479 -7.91 -8.98 -40.18
N LEU A 480 -8.79 -9.54 -39.34
CA LEU A 480 -8.41 -10.34 -38.18
C LEU A 480 -9.00 -11.75 -38.33
N MET A 481 -8.19 -12.77 -38.04
CA MET A 481 -8.63 -14.16 -37.93
C MET A 481 -8.47 -14.63 -36.49
N VAL A 482 -9.52 -15.24 -35.92
CA VAL A 482 -9.51 -15.76 -34.54
C VAL A 482 -9.99 -17.20 -34.53
N SER A 483 -9.25 -18.09 -33.87
CA SER A 483 -9.63 -19.49 -33.68
C SER A 483 -9.41 -19.96 -32.24
N GLY A 484 -10.26 -20.87 -31.78
CA GLY A 484 -10.05 -21.64 -30.57
C GLY A 484 -9.97 -20.84 -29.28
N LEU A 485 -10.69 -19.71 -29.13
CA LEU A 485 -10.68 -18.91 -27.90
C LEU A 485 -11.14 -19.74 -26.68
N GLN A 486 -10.18 -20.03 -25.80
CA GLN A 486 -10.40 -20.65 -24.51
C GLN A 486 -10.37 -19.59 -23.42
N ILE A 487 -11.45 -19.52 -22.63
CA ILE A 487 -11.45 -18.82 -21.34
C ILE A 487 -11.95 -19.77 -20.28
N PHE A 488 -11.13 -20.11 -19.28
CA PHE A 488 -11.50 -21.08 -18.26
C PHE A 488 -10.88 -20.74 -16.91
N ALA A 489 -11.59 -21.09 -15.83
CA ALA A 489 -11.08 -20.93 -14.48
C ALA A 489 -9.95 -21.93 -14.21
N VAL A 490 -8.87 -21.47 -13.58
CA VAL A 490 -7.71 -22.31 -13.24
C VAL A 490 -7.78 -22.74 -11.78
N ASP A 491 -7.66 -24.06 -11.53
CA ASP A 491 -7.38 -24.55 -10.17
C ASP A 491 -5.93 -24.25 -9.82
N ARG A 492 -5.71 -23.17 -9.07
CA ARG A 492 -4.39 -22.73 -8.63
C ARG A 492 -3.65 -23.81 -7.84
N ARG A 493 -4.35 -24.61 -7.02
CA ARG A 493 -3.73 -25.67 -6.21
C ARG A 493 -3.26 -26.82 -7.10
N ALA A 494 -4.11 -27.27 -8.02
CA ALA A 494 -3.73 -28.31 -8.98
C ALA A 494 -2.61 -27.84 -9.91
N ARG A 495 -2.70 -26.59 -10.42
CA ARG A 495 -1.67 -25.99 -11.28
C ARG A 495 -0.31 -25.94 -10.58
N PHE A 496 -0.25 -25.51 -9.32
CA PHE A 496 1.01 -25.52 -8.57
C PHE A 496 1.57 -26.93 -8.36
N ARG A 497 0.72 -27.93 -8.07
CA ARG A 497 1.17 -29.33 -7.97
C ARG A 497 1.76 -29.81 -9.30
N TYR A 498 1.10 -29.53 -10.43
CA TYR A 498 1.60 -29.88 -11.76
C TYR A 498 2.93 -29.18 -12.08
N LEU A 499 3.02 -27.85 -11.85
CA LEU A 499 4.25 -27.09 -12.10
C LEU A 499 5.40 -27.56 -11.22
N LYS A 500 5.14 -27.96 -9.97
CA LYS A 500 6.14 -28.58 -9.09
C LYS A 500 6.67 -29.88 -9.69
N MET A 501 5.78 -30.77 -10.16
CA MET A 501 6.17 -32.01 -10.83
C MET A 501 6.98 -31.75 -12.11
N GLN A 502 6.59 -30.78 -12.94
CA GLN A 502 7.38 -30.41 -14.13
C GLN A 502 8.74 -29.82 -13.75
N THR A 503 8.81 -29.04 -12.67
CA THR A 503 10.09 -28.52 -12.14
C THR A 503 11.00 -29.67 -11.70
N ASP A 504 10.45 -30.66 -10.99
CA ASP A 504 11.20 -31.85 -10.58
C ASP A 504 11.71 -32.65 -11.79
N LYS A 505 10.92 -32.74 -12.87
CA LYS A 505 11.29 -33.48 -14.09
C LYS A 505 12.28 -32.74 -15.00
N ILE A 506 12.12 -31.43 -15.18
CA ILE A 506 12.82 -30.66 -16.23
C ILE A 506 13.95 -29.80 -15.66
N ARG A 507 13.83 -29.37 -14.40
CA ARG A 507 14.75 -28.40 -13.78
C ARG A 507 15.59 -28.99 -12.67
N LYS A 508 15.17 -30.09 -12.03
CA LYS A 508 15.98 -30.81 -11.05
C LYS A 508 16.74 -31.95 -11.72
N ARG A 509 17.85 -32.33 -11.09
CA ARG A 509 18.71 -33.45 -11.49
C ARG A 509 19.29 -34.07 -10.23
N ASP A 510 19.61 -35.36 -10.30
CA ASP A 510 20.30 -36.03 -9.21
C ASP A 510 21.72 -35.48 -9.08
N VAL A 511 22.15 -35.27 -7.84
CA VAL A 511 23.53 -34.89 -7.51
C VAL A 511 24.15 -36.06 -6.75
N VAL A 512 25.19 -36.66 -7.33
CA VAL A 512 25.94 -37.74 -6.70
C VAL A 512 27.12 -37.14 -5.94
N LEU A 513 27.08 -37.21 -4.60
CA LEU A 513 28.19 -36.78 -3.74
C LEU A 513 29.10 -37.99 -3.48
N LYS A 514 30.39 -37.87 -3.83
CA LYS A 514 31.41 -38.88 -3.55
C LYS A 514 32.29 -38.42 -2.41
N PHE A 515 32.37 -39.20 -1.35
CA PHE A 515 33.22 -38.91 -0.19
C PHE A 515 34.45 -39.82 -0.21
N SER A 516 35.64 -39.23 -0.23
CA SER A 516 36.92 -39.95 -0.20
C SER A 516 37.28 -40.28 1.25
N GLY A 517 37.61 -41.54 1.55
CA GLY A 517 38.17 -41.94 2.86
C GLY A 517 37.16 -42.44 3.92
N LEU A 518 35.94 -42.82 3.52
CA LEU A 518 34.98 -43.50 4.38
C LEU A 518 34.78 -44.94 3.90
N ASP A 519 35.14 -45.91 4.73
CA ASP A 519 34.95 -47.34 4.44
C ASP A 519 33.47 -47.70 4.40
N SER A 520 33.08 -48.71 3.63
CA SER A 520 31.68 -49.14 3.43
C SER A 520 30.93 -49.50 4.72
N ASN A 521 31.64 -49.87 5.79
CA ASN A 521 31.06 -50.13 7.11
C ASN A 521 30.79 -48.86 7.94
N SER A 522 31.33 -47.70 7.54
CA SER A 522 31.20 -46.41 8.24
C SER A 522 29.91 -45.65 7.85
N TYR A 523 29.17 -46.13 6.84
CA TYR A 523 27.93 -45.50 6.38
C TYR A 523 26.74 -45.72 7.34
N LEU A 524 26.81 -46.74 8.20
CA LEU A 524 25.78 -46.99 9.22
C LEU A 524 25.80 -45.83 10.23
N ASN A 525 24.74 -45.03 10.23
CA ASN A 525 24.52 -43.81 11.05
C ASN A 525 25.17 -42.50 10.57
N THR A 526 25.68 -42.41 9.33
CA THR A 526 26.18 -41.13 8.80
C THR A 526 25.04 -40.27 8.23
N THR A 527 24.89 -39.03 8.72
CA THR A 527 23.88 -38.07 8.22
C THR A 527 24.54 -37.04 7.32
N VAL A 528 24.03 -36.89 6.09
CA VAL A 528 24.44 -35.82 5.17
C VAL A 528 23.43 -34.67 5.27
N GLN A 529 23.90 -33.48 5.66
CA GLN A 529 23.08 -32.27 5.69
C GLN A 529 23.49 -31.34 4.53
N VAL A 530 22.58 -31.17 3.57
CA VAL A 530 22.76 -30.20 2.49
C VAL A 530 22.00 -28.92 2.85
N ARG A 531 22.72 -27.81 3.01
CA ARG A 531 22.13 -26.49 3.24
C ARG A 531 22.35 -25.62 2.01
N GLN A 532 21.27 -25.27 1.30
CA GLN A 532 21.35 -24.28 0.23
C GLN A 532 21.69 -22.92 0.85
N THR A 533 22.84 -22.35 0.47
CA THR A 533 23.34 -21.06 0.97
C THR A 533 22.89 -19.89 0.09
N GLN A 534 22.65 -20.14 -1.20
CA GLN A 534 22.24 -19.13 -2.18
C GLN A 534 21.39 -19.73 -3.32
N ASN A 535 20.56 -18.89 -3.97
CA ASN A 535 19.81 -19.20 -5.17
C ASN A 535 20.19 -18.22 -6.29
N ASP A 536 20.62 -18.76 -7.44
CA ASP A 536 21.07 -17.97 -8.60
C ASP A 536 19.94 -17.58 -9.55
N PHE A 537 18.72 -18.06 -9.36
CA PHE A 537 17.60 -17.73 -10.26
C PHE A 537 17.20 -16.26 -10.07
N PRO A 538 17.35 -15.40 -11.09
CA PRO A 538 17.11 -13.96 -10.94
C PRO A 538 15.60 -13.69 -10.94
N ILE A 539 15.06 -13.30 -9.79
CA ILE A 539 13.69 -12.78 -9.65
C ILE A 539 13.80 -11.36 -9.12
N GLY A 540 13.28 -10.42 -9.91
CA GLY A 540 13.40 -9.02 -9.59
C GLY A 540 12.17 -8.19 -9.89
N THR A 541 12.25 -6.93 -9.48
CA THR A 541 11.24 -5.91 -9.74
C THR A 541 11.89 -4.60 -10.16
N CYS A 542 11.14 -3.76 -10.85
CA CYS A 542 11.46 -2.36 -11.00
C CYS A 542 11.21 -1.62 -9.67
N ILE A 543 12.07 -0.68 -9.31
CA ILE A 543 11.96 0.19 -8.12
C ILE A 543 12.14 1.65 -8.51
N SER A 544 11.34 2.50 -7.87
CA SER A 544 11.49 3.95 -7.90
C SER A 544 11.95 4.48 -6.55
N ARG A 545 12.51 5.69 -6.54
CA ARG A 545 12.97 6.34 -5.31
C ARG A 545 11.86 6.49 -4.27
N SER A 546 10.64 6.81 -4.69
CA SER A 546 9.50 6.92 -3.77
C SER A 546 9.14 5.60 -3.08
N ASN A 547 9.51 4.45 -3.65
CA ASN A 547 9.18 3.16 -3.05
C ASN A 547 9.98 2.90 -1.75
N ILE A 548 11.19 3.45 -1.64
CA ILE A 548 12.02 3.22 -0.45
C ILE A 548 11.63 4.08 0.76
N ASP A 549 10.70 5.03 0.59
CA ASP A 549 10.09 5.76 1.71
C ASP A 549 9.12 4.88 2.53
N ASN A 550 8.71 3.73 1.96
CA ASN A 550 7.90 2.74 2.65
C ASN A 550 8.77 1.55 3.10
N GLU A 551 9.14 1.55 4.38
CA GLU A 551 9.96 0.48 4.98
C GLU A 551 9.33 -0.93 4.87
N ASP A 552 8.00 -1.03 4.86
CA ASP A 552 7.32 -2.33 4.71
C ASP A 552 7.48 -2.87 3.29
N PHE A 553 7.40 -1.97 2.30
CA PHE A 553 7.69 -2.31 0.91
C PHE A 553 9.17 -2.70 0.74
N VAL A 554 10.09 -1.95 1.36
CA VAL A 554 11.52 -2.28 1.32
C VAL A 554 11.78 -3.65 1.94
N ASN A 555 11.21 -3.92 3.13
CA ASN A 555 11.34 -5.21 3.80
C ASN A 555 10.77 -6.36 2.96
N PHE A 556 9.60 -6.16 2.35
CA PHE A 556 9.03 -7.12 1.41
C PHE A 556 9.97 -7.34 0.21
N LEU A 557 10.45 -6.25 -0.39
CA LEU A 557 11.29 -6.31 -1.58
C LEU A 557 12.59 -7.08 -1.32
N VAL A 558 13.30 -6.71 -0.25
CA VAL A 558 14.58 -7.34 0.14
C VAL A 558 14.39 -8.82 0.49
N LYS A 559 13.25 -9.17 1.08
CA LYS A 559 12.93 -10.56 1.45
C LYS A 559 12.57 -11.44 0.25
N HIS A 560 11.93 -10.88 -0.77
CA HIS A 560 11.29 -11.66 -1.84
C HIS A 560 12.00 -11.55 -3.20
N PHE A 561 12.84 -10.54 -3.43
CA PHE A 561 13.54 -10.33 -4.69
C PHE A 561 15.05 -10.28 -4.49
N ASN A 562 15.78 -11.08 -5.27
CA ASN A 562 17.23 -11.03 -5.32
C ASN A 562 17.75 -10.01 -6.36
N TRP A 563 16.89 -9.50 -7.25
CA TRP A 563 17.22 -8.53 -8.29
C TRP A 563 16.32 -7.28 -8.25
N ALA A 564 16.85 -6.13 -8.66
CA ALA A 564 16.08 -4.90 -8.83
C ALA A 564 16.68 -4.03 -9.95
N VAL A 565 15.83 -3.24 -10.62
CA VAL A 565 16.22 -2.23 -11.61
C VAL A 565 15.57 -0.91 -11.29
N PHE A 566 16.20 0.21 -11.65
CA PHE A 566 15.60 1.53 -11.44
C PHE A 566 14.53 1.84 -12.49
N GLY A 567 13.46 2.49 -12.07
CA GLY A 567 12.36 2.87 -12.96
C GLY A 567 12.72 4.03 -13.87
N ASN A 568 13.06 5.17 -13.28
CA ASN A 568 13.41 6.39 -14.00
C ASN A 568 14.73 7.01 -13.55
N GLU A 569 15.26 6.61 -12.40
CA GLU A 569 16.27 7.34 -11.64
C GLU A 569 17.63 7.41 -12.34
N LEU A 570 17.86 6.62 -13.39
CA LEU A 570 19.04 6.71 -14.28
C LEU A 570 18.72 7.11 -15.72
N LYS A 571 17.50 7.57 -15.99
CA LYS A 571 17.14 8.12 -17.30
C LYS A 571 17.64 9.56 -17.41
N TRP A 572 18.02 9.96 -18.62
CA TRP A 572 18.62 11.27 -18.87
C TRP A 572 17.72 12.42 -18.41
N TYR A 573 16.41 12.34 -18.66
CA TYR A 573 15.45 13.37 -18.25
C TYR A 573 15.23 13.44 -16.72
N TRP A 574 15.74 12.46 -15.97
CA TRP A 574 15.71 12.44 -14.50
C TRP A 574 17.02 12.90 -13.89
N THR A 575 18.13 12.45 -14.47
CA THR A 575 19.50 12.75 -14.01
C THR A 575 20.02 14.09 -14.51
N GLU A 576 19.47 14.61 -15.60
CA GLU A 576 19.84 15.90 -16.20
C GLU A 576 18.59 16.60 -16.77
N PRO A 577 17.63 17.00 -15.92
CA PRO A 577 16.41 17.68 -16.38
C PRO A 577 16.71 19.07 -16.97
N GLN A 578 17.83 19.67 -16.59
CA GLN A 578 18.39 20.88 -17.20
C GLN A 578 19.82 20.58 -17.64
N GLN A 579 20.13 20.86 -18.90
CA GLN A 579 21.45 20.58 -19.47
C GLN A 579 22.57 21.20 -18.63
N GLY A 580 23.60 20.41 -18.32
CA GLY A 580 24.74 20.80 -17.48
C GLY A 580 24.49 20.71 -15.97
N ASN A 581 23.27 20.38 -15.54
CA ASN A 581 22.91 20.23 -14.13
C ASN A 581 22.58 18.77 -13.80
N LEU A 582 23.61 18.00 -13.45
CA LEU A 582 23.48 16.58 -13.11
C LEU A 582 23.00 16.39 -11.66
N ASN A 583 22.00 15.52 -11.48
CA ASN A 583 21.49 15.12 -10.17
C ASN A 583 21.30 13.59 -10.11
N TYR A 584 22.18 12.93 -9.36
CA TYR A 584 22.12 11.48 -9.11
C TYR A 584 21.54 11.12 -7.73
N LYS A 585 21.09 12.10 -6.95
CA LYS A 585 20.67 11.89 -5.56
C LYS A 585 19.63 10.78 -5.41
N ASP A 586 18.63 10.73 -6.29
CA ASP A 586 17.57 9.72 -6.21
C ASP A 586 18.08 8.30 -6.53
N ALA A 587 19.03 8.18 -7.45
CA ALA A 587 19.69 6.92 -7.77
C ALA A 587 20.64 6.48 -6.64
N ASP A 588 21.34 7.44 -6.03
CA ASP A 588 22.26 7.22 -4.91
C ASP A 588 21.50 6.81 -3.64
N ASP A 589 20.33 7.41 -3.38
CA ASP A 589 19.44 7.04 -2.28
C ASP A 589 18.88 5.61 -2.44
N LEU A 590 18.65 5.16 -3.69
CA LEU A 590 18.33 3.76 -4.01
C LEU A 590 19.56 2.83 -3.90
N GLY A 591 20.74 3.41 -3.67
CA GLY A 591 22.05 2.80 -3.72
C GLY A 591 22.12 1.47 -2.98
N PHE A 592 22.49 0.45 -3.75
CA PHE A 592 22.85 -0.85 -3.21
C PHE A 592 24.32 -0.77 -2.76
N TYR A 593 24.59 -0.86 -1.47
CA TYR A 593 25.96 -0.88 -0.93
C TYR A 593 26.56 -2.28 -1.08
N GLY A 594 27.83 -2.38 -1.44
CA GLY A 594 28.49 -3.68 -1.62
C GLY A 594 29.78 -3.64 -2.44
N THR A 595 30.38 -4.81 -2.60
CA THR A 595 31.56 -5.02 -3.44
C THR A 595 31.14 -5.33 -4.87
N TYR A 596 31.63 -4.54 -5.81
CA TYR A 596 31.31 -4.64 -7.23
C TYR A 596 32.51 -5.11 -8.03
N ASN A 597 32.27 -6.05 -8.95
CA ASN A 597 33.23 -6.42 -9.99
C ASN A 597 32.76 -5.84 -11.31
N VAL A 598 33.53 -4.93 -11.89
CA VAL A 598 33.29 -4.37 -13.23
C VAL A 598 34.16 -5.10 -14.22
N GLU A 599 33.53 -5.68 -15.24
CA GLU A 599 34.24 -6.25 -16.38
C GLU A 599 34.00 -5.41 -17.63
N VAL A 600 35.06 -4.82 -18.15
CA VAL A 600 35.08 -4.12 -19.44
C VAL A 600 35.57 -5.10 -20.49
N VAL A 601 34.68 -5.51 -21.40
CA VAL A 601 35.02 -6.39 -22.52
C VAL A 601 35.06 -5.56 -23.80
N THR A 602 36.22 -5.54 -24.44
CA THR A 602 36.43 -5.03 -25.80
C THR A 602 36.68 -6.22 -26.73
N PRO A 603 36.55 -6.06 -28.07
CA PRO A 603 36.84 -7.15 -29.02
C PRO A 603 38.23 -7.77 -28.87
N SER A 604 39.19 -7.03 -28.32
CA SER A 604 40.59 -7.43 -28.17
C SER A 604 41.06 -7.68 -26.73
N LYS A 605 40.27 -7.30 -25.71
CA LYS A 605 40.69 -7.38 -24.30
C LYS A 605 39.53 -7.37 -23.31
N LYS A 606 39.66 -8.14 -22.24
CA LYS A 606 38.82 -8.10 -21.04
C LYS A 606 39.60 -7.50 -19.87
N ILE A 607 39.03 -6.50 -19.20
CA ILE A 607 39.61 -5.85 -18.01
C ILE A 607 38.59 -5.99 -16.87
N ALA A 608 38.99 -6.62 -15.76
CA ALA A 608 38.16 -6.73 -14.57
C ALA A 608 38.75 -5.85 -13.44
N LYS A 609 37.91 -5.05 -12.77
CA LYS A 609 38.28 -4.28 -11.57
C LYS A 609 37.23 -4.43 -10.49
N THR A 610 37.68 -4.58 -9.25
CA THR A 610 36.83 -4.63 -8.08
C THR A 610 36.84 -3.26 -7.39
N PHE A 611 35.68 -2.76 -6.99
CA PHE A 611 35.59 -1.61 -6.10
C PHE A 611 34.53 -1.86 -5.01
N VAL A 612 34.69 -1.22 -3.86
CA VAL A 612 33.72 -1.25 -2.76
C VAL A 612 32.95 0.06 -2.79
N LEU A 613 31.64 -0.02 -2.67
CA LEU A 613 30.78 1.16 -2.51
C LEU A 613 30.21 1.17 -1.09
N ASP A 614 30.77 2.04 -0.24
CA ASP A 614 30.33 2.19 1.13
C ASP A 614 29.13 3.14 1.25
N LYS A 615 28.49 3.10 2.42
CA LYS A 615 27.31 3.93 2.70
C LYS A 615 27.69 5.40 2.78
N GLY A 616 27.28 6.18 1.78
CA GLY A 616 27.59 7.60 1.65
C GLY A 616 28.55 7.93 0.51
N ASP A 617 29.15 6.93 -0.14
CA ASP A 617 29.96 7.12 -1.33
C ASP A 617 29.08 7.31 -2.56
N SER A 618 29.41 8.29 -3.40
CA SER A 618 28.80 8.38 -4.72
C SER A 618 29.40 7.28 -5.63
N PRO A 619 28.56 6.44 -6.27
CA PRO A 619 29.01 5.38 -7.19
C PRO A 619 29.95 5.90 -8.28
N MET A 620 29.68 7.10 -8.78
CA MET A 620 30.46 7.76 -9.82
C MET A 620 31.83 8.24 -9.33
N VAL A 621 31.90 8.69 -8.07
CA VAL A 621 33.17 9.09 -7.44
C VAL A 621 34.05 7.87 -7.19
N ALA A 622 33.49 6.79 -6.65
CA ALA A 622 34.21 5.53 -6.45
C ALA A 622 34.73 4.92 -7.77
N LEU A 623 33.92 4.96 -8.84
CA LEU A 623 34.34 4.55 -10.18
C LEU A 623 35.48 5.41 -10.74
N SER A 624 35.41 6.74 -10.56
CA SER A 624 36.48 7.65 -11.01
C SER A 624 37.80 7.42 -10.26
N GLN A 625 37.74 7.20 -8.94
CA GLN A 625 38.90 6.92 -8.09
C GLN A 625 39.54 5.56 -8.41
N SER A 626 38.77 4.61 -8.93
CA SER A 626 39.28 3.33 -9.41
C SER A 626 40.06 3.41 -10.73
N GLY A 627 40.21 4.61 -11.31
CA GLY A 627 40.96 4.85 -12.55
C GLY A 627 40.19 4.46 -13.81
N ILE A 628 38.85 4.56 -13.79
CA ILE A 628 37.96 4.37 -14.95
C ILE A 628 37.40 5.75 -15.33
N THR A 629 37.81 6.28 -16.48
CA THR A 629 37.30 7.56 -17.02
C THR A 629 36.19 7.27 -18.03
N MET A 630 34.94 7.68 -17.77
CA MET A 630 33.79 7.39 -18.63
C MET A 630 33.32 8.64 -19.39
N THR A 631 33.48 8.66 -20.72
CA THR A 631 33.19 9.87 -21.53
C THR A 631 31.79 9.87 -22.19
N LYS A 632 31.07 8.74 -22.23
CA LYS A 632 29.66 8.62 -22.67
C LYS A 632 29.17 7.18 -22.55
N MET A 633 28.24 6.89 -21.63
CA MET A 633 27.36 5.71 -21.70
C MET A 633 26.23 5.79 -20.66
N ARG A 634 25.08 5.18 -20.99
CA ARG A 634 23.88 5.07 -20.14
C ARG A 634 24.12 3.97 -19.10
N LEU A 635 24.13 4.33 -17.81
CA LEU A 635 24.31 3.39 -16.71
C LEU A 635 23.02 2.59 -16.48
N SER A 636 23.10 1.26 -16.52
CA SER A 636 22.05 0.37 -16.01
C SER A 636 22.64 -0.38 -14.82
N ILE A 637 22.36 0.07 -13.60
CA ILE A 637 22.81 -0.63 -12.38
C ILE A 637 21.92 -1.87 -12.23
N ILE A 638 22.50 -3.03 -12.51
CA ILE A 638 21.87 -4.34 -12.33
C ILE A 638 22.46 -4.95 -11.06
N LYS A 639 21.62 -5.16 -10.05
CA LYS A 639 22.01 -5.84 -8.81
C LYS A 639 22.38 -7.30 -9.11
N ASN A 640 23.61 -7.68 -8.77
CA ASN A 640 24.01 -9.06 -8.53
C ASN A 640 24.42 -9.13 -7.05
N MET A 641 23.51 -9.54 -6.15
CA MET A 641 23.89 -9.79 -4.75
C MET A 641 24.61 -11.15 -4.67
N CYS A 642 25.88 -11.13 -5.09
CA CYS A 642 27.02 -12.00 -4.75
C CYS A 642 27.97 -12.09 -5.95
N SER A 643 29.14 -11.45 -5.79
CA SER A 643 30.44 -11.91 -6.31
C SER A 643 30.59 -12.28 -7.80
N HIS A 644 29.78 -11.79 -8.76
CA HIS A 644 30.05 -11.93 -10.22
C HIS A 644 29.60 -10.67 -11.01
N PRO A 645 30.15 -10.42 -12.23
CA PRO A 645 30.35 -9.09 -12.82
C PRO A 645 29.10 -8.26 -13.15
N LEU A 646 29.23 -6.94 -13.10
CA LEU A 646 28.34 -5.96 -13.74
C LEU A 646 28.38 -6.16 -15.27
N ILE A 647 27.21 -6.42 -15.89
CA ILE A 647 27.05 -6.42 -17.35
C ILE A 647 26.60 -5.03 -17.79
N LEU A 648 27.53 -4.22 -18.30
CA LEU A 648 27.24 -2.96 -18.96
C LEU A 648 26.85 -3.24 -20.42
N HIS A 649 25.58 -2.99 -20.79
CA HIS A 649 25.17 -3.02 -22.19
C HIS A 649 25.41 -1.65 -22.85
N SER A 650 26.36 -1.60 -23.78
CA SER A 650 26.45 -0.55 -24.79
C SER A 650 25.48 -0.89 -25.93
N THR A 651 24.37 -0.17 -26.04
CA THR A 651 23.65 -0.08 -27.31
C THR A 651 23.95 1.27 -27.91
N ASN A 652 24.84 1.29 -28.91
CA ASN A 652 24.90 2.39 -29.88
C ASN A 652 23.55 2.43 -30.61
N GLN A 653 22.63 3.25 -30.13
CA GLN A 653 21.51 3.74 -30.92
C GLN A 653 21.47 5.25 -30.76
N ASP A 654 22.35 5.93 -31.50
CA ASP A 654 22.10 7.27 -32.00
C ASP A 654 21.33 7.12 -33.32
N LYS A 655 20.04 7.48 -33.28
CA LYS A 655 19.36 8.28 -34.31
C LYS A 655 18.26 9.09 -33.66
#